data_AF-A0A1S2XXI2-F1
#
_entry.id   AF-A0A1S2XXI2-F1
#
_cell.length_a   1.000
_cell.length_b   1.000
_cell.length_c   1.000
_cell.angle_alpha   90.00
_cell.angle_beta   90.00
_cell.angle_gamma   90.00
#
_symmetry.space_group_name_H-M   'P 1'
#
loop_
_entity.id
_entity.type
_entity.pdbx_description
1 polymer ?
#
loop_
_entity_poly.entity_id
_entity_poly.type
_entity_poly.pdbx_seq_one_letter_code
_entity_poly.pdbx_strand_id
1 'polypeptide(L)'
;MVPCSITTPSSFSSLVAAANAIIPRHVIFSRSSQLPLRPPSHSSSSLINSNASRHFYQKPFPQAQAQPRTLFPGGYKRPKLQVPTLILQLNPDDILTRDQSALDMIDKAVSKSVGIVVLSSNEQSGGKLYEAACMLKSLVRDRAYLLVAERVDIAAAAVTSGVLLSDQGLPTVVARNTMLGSNAELVVLPLVARFVQTVDTAVNASKSEGADFLIYGGGDLKRLNQEIGKVVKNVKIPIFASCVGKNMSYAEALSLLASGASGFVTSLEGFGLFDDDFFQKLFDGGFSNDERTLDDRGGKIDNIKLVNNSNGLQSKAEVVGGFIKLEDRKKQLIEMERSVLNEAIKVIKKAAPLMEEVSLLDDAVSQIDEPFLLVIVGEFNSGKSTVINAILGERYLKQGVVPTTNEITFLRFNDLDIEKQRSERHPDGQFICYLPAPILRNMTIVDTPGTNVILQRQQRLTEEFVPRADLLLFVISADRPLTGSEVAFLRYSQQWKKKVVFVLNKADIYQNNHELEEAMSFIKDNIKRLLNTEDVILYPVSARSALEAKLMATSSFGNLDEELSVSGSQYGASSFYELEKFLYSFLDGSTIPGMDRMRLKLETPVAIADRLFSACETLVTQDYRSAKQDLAAINDFVNSVNDFALDMESESLSWRRQTLSMIESSKSRVVELVEATMQLSNLDIIASYVFKGEKQAIPATSRIQNDIIDPSVSSVQKILGEYKSWLCSKNTQQGRSYKESFEKRWSSLIHENSQMSVETYELLKKGDEAGYKVIENFSSSAASKSFEQEVRDTILGTFGQLGVAGFSASLLTSVLHTTLEDLLALGICSVGGYLAISNFPTRRQSVIDKVKRKADTLAYELEEAMKKDLTEAVENLDTFVRVIGKPYQDQAHNRLNKLVEIQEEISNIDKKLRTLQMEIQNLHVS
;
A
#
# COMPACT_ATOMS: atom_id res chain seq x y z
N MET A 1 -13.08 28.02 -49.24
CA MET A 1 -12.55 26.95 -50.12
C MET A 1 -12.81 25.65 -49.38
N VAL A 2 -13.88 24.89 -49.66
CA VAL A 2 -14.28 24.18 -50.90
C VAL A 2 -13.55 22.83 -51.03
N PRO A 3 -14.27 21.68 -50.93
CA PRO A 3 -13.72 20.32 -51.04
C PRO A 3 -14.15 19.57 -52.33
N CYS A 4 -13.59 18.38 -52.57
CA CYS A 4 -14.18 17.30 -53.39
C CYS A 4 -13.89 15.94 -52.69
N SER A 5 -14.74 14.89 -52.59
CA SER A 5 -16.00 14.43 -53.22
C SER A 5 -15.87 13.56 -54.48
N ILE A 6 -16.31 12.29 -54.41
CA ILE A 6 -16.72 11.31 -55.46
C ILE A 6 -16.94 9.94 -54.75
N THR A 7 -17.97 9.08 -54.96
CA THR A 7 -19.32 9.15 -55.58
C THR A 7 -20.26 8.09 -54.97
N THR A 8 -21.58 8.27 -55.12
CA THR A 8 -22.71 7.33 -54.89
C THR A 8 -23.00 6.50 -56.17
N PRO A 9 -24.14 5.77 -56.42
CA PRO A 9 -25.40 5.48 -55.68
C PRO A 9 -25.67 3.95 -55.53
N SER A 10 -26.86 3.33 -55.34
CA SER A 10 -28.30 3.73 -55.42
C SER A 10 -29.21 2.78 -54.60
N SER A 11 -30.52 3.06 -54.53
CA SER A 11 -31.57 2.27 -53.83
C SER A 11 -32.81 1.98 -54.70
N PHE A 12 -33.45 0.80 -54.60
CA PHE A 12 -34.85 0.43 -54.98
C PHE A 12 -35.16 -1.02 -54.49
N SER A 13 -36.39 -1.55 -54.33
CA SER A 13 -37.65 -1.02 -53.75
C SER A 13 -38.74 -2.11 -53.59
N SER A 14 -39.48 -2.09 -52.46
CA SER A 14 -40.88 -2.56 -52.22
C SER A 14 -41.50 -3.78 -52.97
N LEU A 15 -41.94 -4.77 -52.18
CA LEU A 15 -43.27 -5.47 -52.19
C LEU A 15 -43.86 -6.09 -53.48
N VAL A 16 -44.32 -7.36 -53.37
CA VAL A 16 -45.72 -7.78 -53.65
C VAL A 16 -46.01 -9.15 -52.99
N ALA A 17 -47.29 -9.55 -52.91
CA ALA A 17 -47.83 -10.44 -51.87
C ALA A 17 -48.10 -11.91 -52.23
N ALA A 18 -48.35 -12.69 -51.16
CA ALA A 18 -49.40 -13.70 -51.00
C ALA A 18 -49.18 -15.20 -51.37
N ALA A 19 -49.35 -16.02 -50.31
CA ALA A 19 -50.19 -17.22 -50.20
C ALA A 19 -49.94 -18.45 -51.10
N ASN A 20 -49.62 -19.59 -50.44
CA ASN A 20 -50.67 -20.56 -50.07
C ASN A 20 -50.23 -21.47 -48.91
N ALA A 21 -51.13 -22.34 -48.43
CA ALA A 21 -51.03 -23.00 -47.12
C ALA A 21 -51.35 -24.52 -47.15
N ILE A 22 -51.47 -25.09 -45.94
CA ILE A 22 -52.05 -26.40 -45.55
C ILE A 22 -51.04 -27.54 -45.23
N ILE A 23 -51.31 -28.12 -44.06
CA ILE A 23 -50.63 -29.19 -43.29
C ILE A 23 -51.34 -30.51 -43.66
N PRO A 24 -50.67 -31.70 -43.80
CA PRO A 24 -50.57 -32.61 -42.64
C PRO A 24 -49.48 -33.70 -42.57
N ARG A 25 -49.04 -33.93 -41.31
CA ARG A 25 -48.91 -35.22 -40.59
C ARG A 25 -47.98 -36.38 -41.09
N HIS A 26 -47.03 -36.66 -40.18
CA HIS A 26 -46.82 -37.96 -39.50
C HIS A 26 -46.04 -39.13 -40.16
N VAL A 27 -45.31 -39.83 -39.26
CA VAL A 27 -45.17 -41.30 -39.16
C VAL A 27 -44.21 -42.03 -40.13
N ILE A 28 -43.44 -43.06 -39.73
CA ILE A 28 -42.79 -43.41 -38.44
C ILE A 28 -41.84 -44.61 -38.70
N PHE A 29 -40.71 -44.73 -37.97
CA PHE A 29 -39.92 -45.97 -37.78
C PHE A 29 -39.23 -46.58 -39.05
N SER A 30 -38.24 -47.50 -38.97
CA SER A 30 -37.27 -47.85 -37.90
C SER A 30 -36.19 -48.84 -38.40
N ARG A 31 -35.25 -49.17 -37.50
CA ARG A 31 -34.46 -50.43 -37.38
C ARG A 31 -33.17 -50.59 -38.20
N SER A 32 -32.15 -51.34 -37.73
CA SER A 32 -31.66 -51.62 -36.35
C SER A 32 -30.44 -52.57 -36.35
N SER A 33 -29.33 -52.19 -35.71
CA SER A 33 -28.29 -53.07 -35.12
C SER A 33 -27.12 -52.21 -34.62
N GLN A 34 -26.33 -52.58 -33.59
CA GLN A 34 -26.55 -53.54 -32.50
C GLN A 34 -25.78 -53.06 -31.24
N LEU A 35 -26.39 -53.23 -30.07
CA LEU A 35 -25.78 -53.13 -28.73
C LEU A 35 -25.25 -54.54 -28.32
N PRO A 36 -24.57 -54.78 -27.18
CA PRO A 36 -24.42 -53.97 -25.95
C PRO A 36 -22.91 -53.74 -25.59
N LEU A 37 -22.43 -53.30 -24.42
CA LEU A 37 -22.95 -53.20 -23.04
C LEU A 37 -22.89 -51.77 -22.45
N ARG A 38 -23.14 -51.66 -21.14
CA ARG A 38 -23.54 -50.46 -20.40
C ARG A 38 -22.54 -50.02 -19.30
N PRO A 39 -22.46 -48.71 -19.02
CA PRO A 39 -22.00 -48.12 -17.76
C PRO A 39 -23.17 -47.61 -16.88
N PRO A 40 -22.91 -47.29 -15.60
CA PRO A 40 -23.56 -46.20 -14.85
C PRO A 40 -22.48 -45.22 -14.30
N SER A 41 -22.73 -44.15 -13.53
CA SER A 41 -23.99 -43.61 -12.96
C SER A 41 -24.02 -42.06 -12.90
N HIS A 42 -25.01 -41.47 -13.57
CA HIS A 42 -25.95 -40.45 -13.08
C HIS A 42 -25.52 -39.27 -12.17
N SER A 43 -25.41 -38.09 -12.80
CA SER A 43 -26.37 -36.95 -12.71
C SER A 43 -27.21 -36.70 -11.43
N SER A 44 -27.27 -35.41 -11.03
CA SER A 44 -28.49 -34.77 -10.50
C SER A 44 -28.57 -33.29 -10.92
N SER A 45 -29.79 -32.73 -11.00
CA SER A 45 -30.03 -31.35 -11.47
C SER A 45 -31.41 -30.82 -11.10
N SER A 46 -31.51 -29.54 -10.73
CA SER A 46 -32.74 -28.73 -10.69
C SER A 46 -32.35 -27.25 -10.87
N LEU A 47 -32.91 -26.46 -11.80
CA LEU A 47 -34.30 -26.11 -12.14
C LEU A 47 -34.89 -24.97 -11.29
N ILE A 48 -34.63 -23.75 -11.78
CA ILE A 48 -35.57 -22.63 -12.02
C ILE A 48 -36.71 -22.44 -11.01
N ASN A 49 -36.75 -21.24 -10.41
CA ASN A 49 -38.02 -20.54 -10.16
C ASN A 49 -37.86 -19.04 -10.53
N SER A 50 -38.96 -18.32 -10.77
CA SER A 50 -38.97 -17.06 -11.53
C SER A 50 -39.42 -15.81 -10.76
N ASN A 51 -39.16 -14.65 -11.39
CA ASN A 51 -39.76 -13.32 -11.14
C ASN A 51 -39.49 -12.61 -9.79
N ALA A 52 -38.54 -11.66 -9.82
CA ALA A 52 -38.70 -10.35 -9.17
C ALA A 52 -37.80 -9.30 -9.86
N SER A 53 -38.31 -8.08 -10.06
CA SER A 53 -37.57 -6.97 -10.70
C SER A 53 -37.04 -5.96 -9.67
N ARG A 54 -35.80 -5.50 -9.85
CA ARG A 54 -35.26 -4.22 -9.34
C ARG A 54 -33.88 -3.92 -9.93
N HIS A 55 -33.65 -2.67 -10.31
CA HIS A 55 -32.31 -2.17 -10.63
C HIS A 55 -31.47 -2.08 -9.35
N PHE A 56 -30.21 -2.52 -9.40
CA PHE A 56 -29.14 -2.00 -8.54
C PHE A 56 -27.80 -2.05 -9.30
N TYR A 57 -26.91 -1.13 -8.93
CA TYR A 57 -25.63 -0.91 -9.60
C TYR A 57 -24.72 -2.15 -9.56
N GLN A 58 -24.16 -2.51 -10.72
CA GLN A 58 -22.97 -3.36 -10.74
C GLN A 58 -21.79 -2.58 -10.14
N LYS A 59 -21.32 -2.99 -8.96
CA LYS A 59 -19.96 -2.66 -8.52
C LYS A 59 -18.98 -3.29 -9.53
N PRO A 60 -17.96 -2.58 -10.01
CA PRO A 60 -16.81 -3.23 -10.62
C PRO A 60 -16.21 -4.23 -9.64
N PHE A 61 -15.90 -5.43 -10.10
CA PHE A 61 -15.07 -6.35 -9.32
C PHE A 61 -13.69 -5.71 -9.10
N PRO A 62 -13.16 -5.68 -7.88
CA PRO A 62 -11.73 -5.52 -7.69
C PRO A 62 -11.07 -6.77 -8.29
N GLN A 63 -10.55 -6.67 -9.52
CA GLN A 63 -9.54 -7.61 -9.99
C GLN A 63 -8.27 -7.35 -9.17
N ALA A 64 -8.20 -8.00 -8.01
CA ALA A 64 -6.98 -8.11 -7.24
C ALA A 64 -5.98 -8.98 -8.01
N GLN A 65 -5.36 -8.39 -9.04
CA GLN A 65 -4.08 -8.84 -9.53
C GLN A 65 -3.11 -8.70 -8.35
N ALA A 66 -2.87 -9.80 -7.64
CA ALA A 66 -1.99 -9.82 -6.49
C ALA A 66 -0.59 -9.44 -6.97
N GLN A 67 -0.18 -8.21 -6.68
CA GLN A 67 1.19 -7.76 -6.90
C GLN A 67 2.15 -8.69 -6.12
N PRO A 68 3.33 -9.00 -6.67
CA PRO A 68 4.34 -9.74 -5.91
C PRO A 68 4.72 -8.91 -4.67
N ARG A 69 4.52 -9.49 -3.48
CA ARG A 69 4.66 -8.78 -2.18
C ARG A 69 6.10 -8.46 -1.77
N THR A 70 7.05 -8.94 -2.56
CA THR A 70 8.50 -8.73 -2.47
C THR A 70 9.04 -8.84 -3.91
N LEU A 71 10.31 -8.51 -4.14
CA LEU A 71 10.96 -8.78 -5.42
C LEU A 71 11.22 -10.28 -5.69
N PHE A 72 10.73 -11.18 -4.83
CA PHE A 72 10.99 -12.61 -4.91
C PHE A 72 9.72 -13.39 -5.32
N PRO A 73 9.73 -14.15 -6.44
CA PRO A 73 8.58 -14.95 -6.88
C PRO A 73 8.22 -16.14 -5.95
N GLY A 74 8.93 -16.32 -4.83
CA GLY A 74 8.51 -17.20 -3.73
C GLY A 74 7.38 -16.64 -2.86
N GLY A 75 7.11 -15.34 -2.94
CA GLY A 75 5.91 -14.68 -2.38
C GLY A 75 5.91 -14.36 -0.88
N TYR A 76 6.81 -14.95 -0.08
CA TYR A 76 6.84 -14.79 1.38
C TYR A 76 8.27 -14.72 1.94
N LYS A 77 8.69 -13.57 2.49
CA LYS A 77 9.99 -13.35 3.15
C LYS A 77 10.21 -14.34 4.32
N ARG A 78 11.46 -14.70 4.63
CA ARG A 78 11.78 -15.49 5.84
C ARG A 78 11.81 -14.62 7.12
N PRO A 79 11.24 -15.06 8.26
CA PRO A 79 11.42 -14.42 9.56
C PRO A 79 12.90 -14.43 10.01
N LYS A 80 13.37 -13.35 10.64
CA LYS A 80 14.71 -13.23 11.22
C LYS A 80 14.61 -13.37 12.74
N LEU A 81 15.11 -14.48 13.28
CA LEU A 81 15.23 -14.68 14.74
C LEU A 81 16.54 -14.04 15.22
N GLN A 82 16.45 -13.01 16.06
CA GLN A 82 17.60 -12.51 16.81
C GLN A 82 17.99 -13.53 17.87
N VAL A 83 19.28 -13.81 18.03
CA VAL A 83 19.81 -14.74 19.05
C VAL A 83 21.09 -14.18 19.70
N PRO A 84 21.29 -14.36 21.02
CA PRO A 84 20.40 -15.04 21.96
C PRO A 84 19.08 -14.29 22.17
N THR A 85 18.01 -14.98 22.57
CA THR A 85 16.72 -14.35 22.92
C THR A 85 15.91 -15.25 23.87
N LEU A 86 14.83 -14.74 24.44
CA LEU A 86 13.97 -15.47 25.38
C LEU A 86 12.65 -15.88 24.74
N ILE A 87 12.18 -17.07 25.11
CA ILE A 87 10.83 -17.55 24.80
C ILE A 87 9.98 -17.44 26.05
N LEU A 88 8.95 -16.59 26.02
CA LEU A 88 7.95 -16.50 27.09
C LEU A 88 6.83 -17.51 26.80
N GLN A 89 6.66 -18.49 27.68
CA GLN A 89 5.56 -19.46 27.61
C GLN A 89 4.41 -19.02 28.53
N LEU A 90 3.20 -19.00 27.97
CA LEU A 90 1.97 -18.56 28.64
C LEU A 90 0.84 -19.58 28.44
N ASN A 91 -0.08 -19.64 29.40
CA ASN A 91 -1.35 -20.36 29.32
C ASN A 91 -2.50 -19.37 29.05
N PRO A 92 -3.64 -19.79 28.46
CA PRO A 92 -4.79 -18.90 28.25
C PRO A 92 -5.30 -18.25 29.54
N ASP A 93 -5.27 -18.96 30.67
CA ASP A 93 -5.74 -18.45 31.95
C ASP A 93 -4.83 -17.35 32.54
N ASP A 94 -3.55 -17.30 32.15
CA ASP A 94 -2.60 -16.24 32.50
C ASP A 94 -2.89 -14.90 31.77
N ILE A 95 -3.82 -14.92 30.81
CA ILE A 95 -4.14 -13.82 29.87
C ILE A 95 -5.62 -13.42 29.97
N LEU A 96 -6.51 -14.39 30.19
CA LEU A 96 -7.96 -14.22 30.31
C LEU A 96 -8.42 -13.89 31.75
N THR A 97 -7.52 -13.99 32.72
CA THR A 97 -7.74 -13.41 34.06
C THR A 97 -7.80 -11.89 33.96
N ARG A 98 -8.74 -11.26 34.67
CA ARG A 98 -8.92 -9.79 34.67
C ARG A 98 -7.88 -9.04 35.52
N ASP A 99 -6.67 -9.58 35.65
CA ASP A 99 -5.58 -8.91 36.36
C ASP A 99 -4.74 -8.12 35.36
N GLN A 100 -4.88 -6.79 35.42
CA GLN A 100 -4.22 -5.89 34.48
C GLN A 100 -2.68 -5.92 34.65
N SER A 101 -2.18 -6.32 35.82
CA SER A 101 -0.73 -6.44 36.08
C SER A 101 -0.05 -7.53 35.22
N ALA A 102 -0.76 -8.61 34.89
CA ALA A 102 -0.22 -9.68 34.05
C ALA A 102 0.01 -9.20 32.60
N LEU A 103 -0.93 -8.42 32.05
CA LEU A 103 -0.81 -7.83 30.71
C LEU A 103 0.32 -6.79 30.66
N ASP A 104 0.44 -5.94 31.69
CA ASP A 104 1.52 -4.95 31.81
C ASP A 104 2.91 -5.63 31.92
N MET A 105 3.00 -6.79 32.62
CA MET A 105 4.22 -7.59 32.67
C MET A 105 4.59 -8.20 31.32
N ILE A 106 3.61 -8.70 30.55
CA ILE A 106 3.85 -9.24 29.20
C ILE A 106 4.32 -8.13 28.24
N ASP A 107 3.70 -6.94 28.29
CA ASP A 107 4.13 -5.79 27.48
C ASP A 107 5.56 -5.34 27.82
N LYS A 108 5.90 -5.27 29.12
CA LYS A 108 7.25 -4.98 29.60
C LYS A 108 8.29 -6.02 29.16
N ALA A 109 7.92 -7.31 29.12
CA ALA A 109 8.81 -8.39 28.70
C ALA A 109 9.11 -8.39 27.20
N VAL A 110 8.06 -8.21 26.39
CA VAL A 110 8.13 -8.08 24.92
C VAL A 110 8.84 -6.80 24.49
N SER A 111 8.77 -5.73 25.29
CA SER A 111 9.52 -4.49 25.05
C SER A 111 11.02 -4.56 25.37
N LYS A 112 11.53 -5.67 25.90
CA LYS A 112 12.91 -5.80 26.39
C LYS A 112 13.71 -6.94 25.77
N SER A 113 13.28 -8.18 25.97
CA SER A 113 14.16 -9.35 25.78
C SER A 113 13.46 -10.63 25.30
N VAL A 114 12.13 -10.63 25.25
CA VAL A 114 11.32 -11.75 24.74
C VAL A 114 11.10 -11.57 23.23
N GLY A 115 11.86 -12.30 22.41
CA GLY A 115 11.69 -12.32 20.95
C GLY A 115 10.61 -13.30 20.46
N ILE A 116 10.15 -14.22 21.33
CA ILE A 116 9.14 -15.23 20.99
C ILE A 116 8.16 -15.42 22.15
N VAL A 117 6.86 -15.42 21.86
CA VAL A 117 5.79 -15.77 22.82
C VAL A 117 5.12 -17.07 22.37
N VAL A 118 5.03 -18.05 23.27
CA VAL A 118 4.40 -19.35 23.00
C VAL A 118 3.16 -19.49 23.87
N LEU A 119 1.99 -19.60 23.24
CA LEU A 119 0.73 -19.89 23.90
C LEU A 119 0.48 -21.41 23.91
N SER A 120 0.45 -22.01 25.09
CA SER A 120 0.21 -23.44 25.32
C SER A 120 -1.02 -23.68 26.19
N SER A 121 -1.86 -24.67 25.85
CA SER A 121 -3.02 -25.06 26.68
C SER A 121 -2.98 -26.54 27.01
N ASN A 122 -3.21 -26.85 28.29
CA ASN A 122 -3.46 -28.21 28.77
C ASN A 122 -4.95 -28.60 28.67
N GLU A 123 -5.85 -27.63 28.42
CA GLU A 123 -7.29 -27.86 28.26
C GLU A 123 -7.72 -27.98 26.79
N GLN A 124 -8.79 -28.74 26.55
CA GLN A 124 -9.39 -28.95 25.22
C GLN A 124 -10.19 -27.72 24.70
N SER A 125 -10.32 -26.64 25.48
CA SER A 125 -11.14 -25.47 25.12
C SER A 125 -10.45 -24.60 24.06
N GLY A 126 -10.71 -24.92 22.78
CA GLY A 126 -10.21 -24.13 21.64
C GLY A 126 -10.68 -22.66 21.64
N GLY A 127 -11.82 -22.36 22.28
CA GLY A 127 -12.32 -20.99 22.43
C GLY A 127 -11.40 -20.11 23.26
N LYS A 128 -11.02 -20.56 24.47
CA LYS A 128 -10.03 -19.86 25.33
C LYS A 128 -8.74 -19.58 24.57
N LEU A 129 -8.20 -20.59 23.88
CA LEU A 129 -6.92 -20.49 23.17
C LEU A 129 -6.99 -19.47 22.03
N TYR A 130 -8.09 -19.43 21.28
CA TYR A 130 -8.30 -18.44 20.22
C TYR A 130 -8.43 -17.01 20.79
N GLU A 131 -9.21 -16.82 21.86
CA GLU A 131 -9.40 -15.51 22.50
C GLU A 131 -8.09 -14.95 23.06
N ALA A 132 -7.33 -15.77 23.80
CA ALA A 132 -6.01 -15.42 24.30
C ALA A 132 -4.99 -15.13 23.19
N ALA A 133 -5.03 -15.89 22.08
CA ALA A 133 -4.18 -15.61 20.91
C ALA A 133 -4.51 -14.27 20.24
N CYS A 134 -5.79 -13.91 20.13
CA CYS A 134 -6.23 -12.62 19.60
C CYS A 134 -5.79 -11.46 20.50
N MET A 135 -5.95 -11.60 21.82
CA MET A 135 -5.48 -10.62 22.79
C MET A 135 -3.96 -10.42 22.70
N LEU A 136 -3.18 -11.51 22.78
CA LEU A 136 -1.72 -11.46 22.66
C LEU A 136 -1.27 -10.83 21.33
N LYS A 137 -1.92 -11.14 20.21
CA LYS A 137 -1.57 -10.52 18.92
C LYS A 137 -1.71 -8.99 18.95
N SER A 138 -2.78 -8.47 19.57
CA SER A 138 -3.02 -7.02 19.66
C SER A 138 -1.99 -6.28 20.53
N LEU A 139 -1.45 -6.98 21.53
CA LEU A 139 -0.43 -6.50 22.46
C LEU A 139 0.97 -6.64 21.85
N VAL A 140 1.39 -7.85 21.49
CA VAL A 140 2.73 -8.16 20.97
C VAL A 140 3.05 -7.38 19.69
N ARG A 141 2.11 -7.36 18.73
CA ARG A 141 2.29 -6.78 17.39
C ARG A 141 3.56 -7.33 16.73
N ASP A 142 4.39 -6.46 16.14
CA ASP A 142 5.61 -6.84 15.44
C ASP A 142 6.86 -6.90 16.33
N ARG A 143 6.72 -6.74 17.66
CA ARG A 143 7.85 -6.74 18.62
C ARG A 143 8.42 -8.15 18.89
N ALA A 144 7.59 -9.18 18.82
CA ALA A 144 7.97 -10.57 19.06
C ALA A 144 7.13 -11.53 18.22
N TYR A 145 7.61 -12.75 18.00
CA TYR A 145 6.87 -13.76 17.25
C TYR A 145 5.90 -14.54 18.16
N LEU A 146 4.60 -14.48 17.85
CA LEU A 146 3.56 -15.23 18.58
C LEU A 146 3.33 -16.60 17.93
N LEU A 147 3.55 -17.67 18.69
CA LEU A 147 3.32 -19.06 18.28
C LEU A 147 2.23 -19.72 19.14
N VAL A 148 1.42 -20.59 18.54
CA VAL A 148 0.46 -21.44 19.27
C VAL A 148 0.97 -22.88 19.30
N ALA A 149 0.90 -23.54 20.46
CA ALA A 149 1.28 -24.95 20.60
C ALA A 149 0.19 -25.91 20.07
N GLU A 150 0.58 -26.87 19.24
CA GLU A 150 -0.22 -27.94 18.58
C GLU A 150 -1.37 -27.51 17.66
N ARG A 151 -2.09 -26.43 17.98
CA ARG A 151 -3.33 -26.01 17.33
C ARG A 151 -3.07 -25.12 16.12
N VAL A 152 -2.60 -25.74 15.04
CA VAL A 152 -2.38 -25.10 13.73
C VAL A 152 -3.66 -24.42 13.20
N ASP A 153 -4.82 -25.00 13.46
CA ASP A 153 -6.13 -24.45 13.12
C ASP A 153 -6.40 -23.10 13.80
N ILE A 154 -6.09 -23.00 15.10
CA ILE A 154 -6.24 -21.77 15.89
C ILE A 154 -5.13 -20.77 15.56
N ALA A 155 -3.90 -21.24 15.32
CA ALA A 155 -2.78 -20.40 14.88
C ALA A 155 -3.07 -19.68 13.56
N ALA A 156 -3.69 -20.40 12.61
CA ALA A 156 -4.13 -19.87 11.33
C ALA A 156 -5.32 -18.92 11.48
N ALA A 157 -6.33 -19.27 12.29
CA ALA A 157 -7.53 -18.46 12.50
C ALA A 157 -7.26 -17.13 13.26
N ALA A 158 -6.42 -17.15 14.30
CA ALA A 158 -5.98 -15.95 15.01
C ALA A 158 -4.85 -15.20 14.26
N VAL A 159 -4.41 -15.71 13.10
CA VAL A 159 -3.40 -15.11 12.22
C VAL A 159 -2.10 -14.80 12.99
N THR A 160 -1.61 -15.80 13.71
CA THR A 160 -0.39 -15.72 14.54
C THR A 160 0.87 -15.88 13.69
N SER A 161 2.04 -15.58 14.27
CA SER A 161 3.34 -15.66 13.58
C SER A 161 3.77 -17.09 13.26
N GLY A 162 3.22 -18.11 13.92
CA GLY A 162 3.62 -19.51 13.71
C GLY A 162 3.01 -20.52 14.68
N VAL A 163 3.60 -21.71 14.71
CA VAL A 163 3.23 -22.82 15.60
C VAL A 163 4.43 -23.50 16.24
N LEU A 164 4.22 -24.04 17.44
CA LEU A 164 5.11 -24.98 18.10
C LEU A 164 4.46 -26.38 18.11
N LEU A 165 5.19 -27.40 17.69
CA LEU A 165 4.67 -28.77 17.57
C LEU A 165 5.59 -29.75 18.33
N SER A 166 5.04 -30.69 19.09
CA SER A 166 5.78 -31.80 19.69
C SER A 166 6.37 -32.74 18.64
N ASP A 167 7.15 -33.74 19.05
CA ASP A 167 7.63 -34.83 18.19
C ASP A 167 6.50 -35.68 17.59
N GLN A 168 5.32 -35.73 18.25
CA GLN A 168 4.12 -36.44 17.79
C GLN A 168 3.13 -35.53 17.02
N GLY A 169 3.34 -34.20 17.04
CA GLY A 169 2.50 -33.23 16.34
C GLY A 169 2.63 -33.27 14.82
N LEU A 170 1.75 -32.56 14.10
CA LEU A 170 1.69 -32.52 12.63
C LEU A 170 3.06 -32.30 11.95
N PRO A 171 3.32 -32.91 10.79
CA PRO A 171 4.54 -32.63 10.03
C PRO A 171 4.65 -31.13 9.70
N THR A 172 5.85 -30.58 9.86
CA THR A 172 6.17 -29.15 9.67
C THR A 172 5.63 -28.56 8.37
N VAL A 173 5.74 -29.30 7.26
CA VAL A 173 5.29 -28.93 5.92
C VAL A 173 3.77 -28.82 5.84
N VAL A 174 3.05 -29.74 6.50
CA VAL A 174 1.59 -29.71 6.55
C VAL A 174 1.14 -28.48 7.33
N ALA A 175 1.70 -28.26 8.52
CA ALA A 175 1.35 -27.10 9.36
C ALA A 175 1.60 -25.76 8.66
N ARG A 176 2.78 -25.63 8.00
CA ARG A 176 3.15 -24.45 7.20
C ARG A 176 2.16 -24.20 6.05
N ASN A 177 1.81 -25.24 5.30
CA ASN A 177 0.86 -25.14 4.19
C ASN A 177 -0.55 -24.78 4.66
N THR A 178 -1.01 -25.32 5.80
CA THR A 178 -2.29 -24.93 6.41
C THR A 178 -2.33 -23.45 6.77
N MET A 179 -1.29 -22.92 7.46
CA MET A 179 -1.24 -21.51 7.83
C MET A 179 -1.17 -20.56 6.62
N LEU A 180 -0.40 -20.92 5.58
CA LEU A 180 -0.32 -20.16 4.33
C LEU A 180 -1.65 -20.16 3.56
N GLY A 181 -2.37 -21.29 3.54
CA GLY A 181 -3.66 -21.42 2.85
C GLY A 181 -4.78 -20.57 3.46
N SER A 182 -4.68 -20.19 4.74
CA SER A 182 -5.68 -19.36 5.42
C SER A 182 -5.48 -17.85 5.27
N ASN A 183 -4.25 -17.37 5.04
CA ASN A 183 -3.92 -15.95 5.23
C ASN A 183 -3.24 -15.33 4.01
N ALA A 184 -4.07 -14.98 3.02
CA ALA A 184 -3.66 -14.29 1.80
C ALA A 184 -3.29 -12.81 1.99
N GLU A 185 -2.70 -12.43 3.12
CA GLU A 185 -2.08 -11.11 3.38
C GLU A 185 -0.67 -11.20 3.97
N LEU A 186 -0.22 -12.39 4.41
CA LEU A 186 1.13 -12.56 4.95
C LEU A 186 2.19 -12.16 3.91
N VAL A 187 3.16 -11.35 4.38
CA VAL A 187 4.41 -11.03 3.67
C VAL A 187 5.56 -11.94 4.17
N VAL A 188 5.41 -12.56 5.34
CA VAL A 188 6.42 -13.39 6.01
C VAL A 188 5.92 -14.83 6.16
N LEU A 189 6.81 -15.81 5.96
CA LEU A 189 6.52 -17.23 6.19
C LEU A 189 6.17 -17.50 7.66
N PRO A 190 5.09 -18.25 7.97
CA PRO A 190 4.78 -18.68 9.32
C PRO A 190 5.93 -19.48 9.96
N LEU A 191 6.33 -19.17 11.19
CA LEU A 191 7.32 -19.97 11.91
C LEU A 191 6.76 -21.37 12.24
N VAL A 192 7.60 -22.40 12.11
CA VAL A 192 7.25 -23.74 12.61
C VAL A 192 8.39 -24.27 13.47
N ALA A 193 8.15 -24.33 14.78
CA ALA A 193 9.10 -24.83 15.76
C ALA A 193 8.76 -26.27 16.18
N ARG A 194 9.77 -27.03 16.63
CA ARG A 194 9.59 -28.37 17.19
C ARG A 194 10.06 -28.44 18.66
N PHE A 195 9.21 -28.96 19.54
CA PHE A 195 9.59 -29.35 20.90
C PHE A 195 10.12 -30.80 20.86
N VAL A 196 11.30 -31.03 21.42
CA VAL A 196 12.04 -32.30 21.30
C VAL A 196 12.74 -32.69 22.60
N GLN A 197 12.78 -34.00 22.87
CA GLN A 197 13.26 -34.54 24.16
C GLN A 197 14.52 -35.41 24.04
N THR A 198 14.99 -35.70 22.82
CA THR A 198 16.16 -36.56 22.58
C THR A 198 17.04 -36.01 21.46
N VAL A 199 18.33 -36.35 21.47
CA VAL A 199 19.28 -35.90 20.44
C VAL A 199 18.82 -36.34 19.04
N ASP A 200 18.26 -37.56 18.90
CA ASP A 200 17.81 -38.09 17.62
C ASP A 200 16.53 -37.43 17.12
N THR A 201 15.56 -37.14 17.99
CA THR A 201 14.34 -36.37 17.60
C THR A 201 14.71 -34.95 17.20
N ALA A 202 15.64 -34.30 17.93
CA ALA A 202 16.16 -32.99 17.58
C ALA A 202 16.88 -32.98 16.22
N VAL A 203 17.69 -34.01 15.94
CA VAL A 203 18.36 -34.19 14.64
C VAL A 203 17.36 -34.44 13.51
N ASN A 204 16.30 -35.22 13.74
CA ASN A 204 15.27 -35.50 12.74
C ASN A 204 14.42 -34.25 12.42
N ALA A 205 13.93 -33.56 13.45
CA ALA A 205 13.19 -32.30 13.32
C ALA A 205 14.01 -31.22 12.59
N SER A 206 15.31 -31.14 12.89
CA SER A 206 16.21 -30.21 12.22
C SER A 206 16.50 -30.58 10.77
N LYS A 207 16.80 -31.85 10.45
CA LYS A 207 17.26 -32.24 9.10
C LYS A 207 16.11 -32.59 8.17
N SER A 208 15.30 -33.58 8.56
CA SER A 208 14.26 -34.21 7.73
C SER A 208 13.02 -33.34 7.60
N GLU A 209 12.55 -32.76 8.71
CA GLU A 209 11.29 -32.00 8.75
C GLU A 209 11.50 -30.52 8.44
N GLY A 210 12.61 -29.92 8.90
CA GLY A 210 12.89 -28.51 8.67
C GLY A 210 12.04 -27.59 9.55
N ALA A 211 12.11 -27.79 10.87
CA ALA A 211 11.72 -26.76 11.82
C ALA A 211 12.61 -25.50 11.66
N ASP A 212 12.07 -24.32 11.96
CA ASP A 212 12.80 -23.06 11.97
C ASP A 212 13.74 -22.94 13.18
N PHE A 213 13.31 -23.44 14.33
CA PHE A 213 14.10 -23.60 15.56
C PHE A 213 13.56 -24.78 16.39
N LEU A 214 14.35 -25.23 17.36
CA LEU A 214 13.95 -26.26 18.32
C LEU A 214 13.81 -25.70 19.74
N ILE A 215 12.91 -26.29 20.51
CA ILE A 215 12.92 -26.21 21.97
C ILE A 215 13.33 -27.60 22.50
N TYR A 216 14.45 -27.67 23.22
CA TYR A 216 14.96 -28.92 23.79
C TYR A 216 14.67 -28.97 25.30
N GLY A 217 13.92 -29.98 25.74
CA GLY A 217 13.55 -30.16 27.14
C GLY A 217 13.00 -31.57 27.41
N GLY A 218 13.16 -32.08 28.63
CA GLY A 218 12.73 -33.45 28.97
C GLY A 218 13.44 -34.11 30.16
N GLY A 219 14.06 -33.34 31.06
CA GLY A 219 14.73 -33.89 32.25
C GLY A 219 15.36 -32.81 33.13
N ASP A 220 16.01 -33.25 34.22
CA ASP A 220 16.72 -32.36 35.16
C ASP A 220 17.78 -31.49 34.48
N LEU A 221 17.99 -30.28 35.01
CA LEU A 221 19.01 -29.31 34.56
C LEU A 221 20.41 -29.91 34.36
N LYS A 222 20.84 -30.83 35.23
CA LYS A 222 22.13 -31.54 35.09
C LYS A 222 22.22 -32.37 33.81
N ARG A 223 21.11 -33.03 33.43
CA ARG A 223 21.01 -33.79 32.18
C ARG A 223 20.90 -32.84 30.99
N LEU A 224 20.13 -31.76 31.13
CA LEU A 224 19.97 -30.73 30.10
C LEU A 224 21.32 -30.14 29.68
N ASN A 225 22.15 -29.69 30.62
CA ASN A 225 23.50 -29.16 30.34
C ASN A 225 24.43 -30.21 29.68
N GLN A 226 24.36 -31.48 30.09
CA GLN A 226 25.18 -32.56 29.53
C GLN A 226 24.73 -33.01 28.13
N GLU A 227 23.45 -32.88 27.80
CA GLU A 227 22.90 -33.25 26.49
C GLU A 227 22.90 -32.09 25.50
N ILE A 228 22.60 -30.85 25.91
CA ILE A 228 22.46 -29.71 24.99
C ILE A 228 23.76 -29.45 24.20
N GLY A 229 24.93 -29.57 24.84
CA GLY A 229 26.23 -29.50 24.15
C GLY A 229 26.50 -30.63 23.15
N LYS A 230 25.71 -31.72 23.18
CA LYS A 230 25.68 -32.77 22.14
C LYS A 230 24.65 -32.46 21.06
N VAL A 231 23.50 -31.87 21.42
CA VAL A 231 22.47 -31.43 20.46
C VAL A 231 23.02 -30.29 19.60
N VAL A 232 23.59 -29.24 20.18
CA VAL A 232 24.21 -28.08 19.49
C VAL A 232 25.30 -28.49 18.49
N LYS A 233 26.01 -29.61 18.73
CA LYS A 233 27.02 -30.16 17.81
C LYS A 233 26.45 -30.94 16.62
N ASN A 234 25.17 -31.34 16.67
CA ASN A 234 24.52 -32.21 15.68
C ASN A 234 23.28 -31.58 14.99
N VAL A 235 22.69 -30.57 15.63
CA VAL A 235 21.57 -29.75 15.18
C VAL A 235 22.07 -28.38 14.79
N LYS A 236 21.52 -27.85 13.70
CA LYS A 236 22.11 -26.73 12.96
C LYS A 236 21.32 -25.42 13.08
N ILE A 237 19.98 -25.51 13.12
CA ILE A 237 19.04 -24.42 13.46
C ILE A 237 19.20 -23.91 14.92
N PRO A 238 18.57 -22.78 15.32
CA PRO A 238 18.59 -22.32 16.71
C PRO A 238 17.94 -23.31 17.69
N ILE A 239 18.43 -23.33 18.94
CA ILE A 239 18.02 -24.29 19.97
C ILE A 239 17.80 -23.55 21.29
N PHE A 240 16.58 -23.61 21.81
CA PHE A 240 16.21 -22.99 23.08
C PHE A 240 16.07 -24.06 24.16
N ALA A 241 16.66 -23.82 25.33
CA ALA A 241 16.60 -24.73 26.46
C ALA A 241 15.27 -24.61 27.22
N SER A 242 14.64 -25.73 27.60
CA SER A 242 13.41 -25.75 28.40
C SER A 242 13.55 -26.68 29.60
N CYS A 243 13.23 -26.15 30.78
CA CYS A 243 13.20 -26.89 32.04
C CYS A 243 11.76 -27.13 32.49
N VAL A 244 11.43 -28.38 32.81
CA VAL A 244 10.07 -28.75 33.22
C VAL A 244 9.88 -28.47 34.71
N GLY A 245 8.87 -27.65 35.05
CA GLY A 245 8.38 -27.51 36.42
C GLY A 245 9.24 -26.72 37.41
N LYS A 246 10.25 -25.96 36.95
CA LYS A 246 11.03 -25.02 37.77
C LYS A 246 11.40 -23.77 36.97
N ASN A 247 11.28 -22.60 37.61
CA ASN A 247 11.83 -21.35 37.10
C ASN A 247 13.37 -21.42 37.16
N MET A 248 14.05 -20.98 36.10
CA MET A 248 15.50 -21.10 35.93
C MET A 248 16.25 -20.00 36.69
N SER A 249 17.34 -20.33 37.38
CA SER A 249 18.17 -19.33 38.05
C SER A 249 19.18 -18.64 37.11
N TYR A 250 19.66 -17.46 37.50
CA TYR A 250 20.69 -16.68 36.79
C TYR A 250 21.89 -17.54 36.38
N ALA A 251 22.47 -18.31 37.31
CA ALA A 251 23.64 -19.15 37.04
C ALA A 251 23.35 -20.30 36.06
N GLU A 252 22.15 -20.89 36.11
CA GLU A 252 21.74 -21.96 35.21
C GLU A 252 21.52 -21.43 33.79
N ALA A 253 20.90 -20.26 33.65
CA ALA A 253 20.71 -19.58 32.37
C ALA A 253 22.05 -19.25 31.68
N LEU A 254 23.02 -18.69 32.42
CA LEU A 254 24.37 -18.46 31.90
C LEU A 254 25.06 -19.77 31.49
N SER A 255 24.89 -20.86 32.25
CA SER A 255 25.50 -22.16 31.92
C SER A 255 24.96 -22.79 30.63
N LEU A 256 23.67 -22.55 30.31
CA LEU A 256 23.04 -23.02 29.08
C LEU A 256 23.49 -22.21 27.85
N LEU A 257 23.60 -20.88 28.00
CA LEU A 257 24.14 -19.99 26.95
C LEU A 257 25.61 -20.32 26.66
N ALA A 258 26.44 -20.50 27.69
CA ALA A 258 27.83 -20.95 27.56
C ALA A 258 27.96 -22.37 26.95
N SER A 259 26.92 -23.21 27.09
CA SER A 259 26.82 -24.52 26.43
C SER A 259 26.37 -24.44 24.96
N GLY A 260 26.17 -23.22 24.42
CA GLY A 260 25.81 -22.96 23.02
C GLY A 260 24.31 -22.94 22.73
N ALA A 261 23.45 -22.81 23.75
CA ALA A 261 22.02 -22.58 23.53
C ALA A 261 21.77 -21.19 22.92
N SER A 262 20.78 -21.08 22.04
CA SER A 262 20.32 -19.83 21.43
C SER A 262 19.41 -18.99 22.35
N GLY A 263 19.20 -19.45 23.58
CA GLY A 263 18.25 -18.89 24.53
C GLY A 263 17.60 -19.96 25.40
N PHE A 264 16.60 -19.56 26.18
CA PHE A 264 15.80 -20.46 27.01
C PHE A 264 14.33 -20.06 27.09
N VAL A 265 13.49 -20.99 27.54
CA VAL A 265 12.06 -20.81 27.79
C VAL A 265 11.83 -20.42 29.25
N THR A 266 10.99 -19.42 29.49
CA THR A 266 10.58 -18.96 30.83
C THR A 266 9.07 -18.79 30.92
N SER A 267 8.52 -18.95 32.12
CA SER A 267 7.17 -18.51 32.50
C SER A 267 7.16 -16.99 32.80
N LEU A 268 5.96 -16.41 32.98
CA LEU A 268 5.79 -15.03 33.43
C LEU A 268 6.37 -14.80 34.84
N GLU A 269 6.19 -15.77 35.75
CA GLU A 269 6.82 -15.77 37.08
C GLU A 269 8.35 -15.81 36.97
N GLY A 270 8.88 -16.70 36.12
CA GLY A 270 10.32 -16.86 35.92
C GLY A 270 10.96 -15.61 35.31
N PHE A 271 10.24 -14.89 34.43
CA PHE A 271 10.70 -13.62 33.89
C PHE A 271 10.90 -12.56 34.98
N GLY A 272 10.06 -12.57 36.01
CA GLY A 272 10.17 -11.68 37.17
C GLY A 272 11.38 -11.92 38.08
N LEU A 273 12.19 -12.96 37.83
CA LEU A 273 13.42 -13.28 38.60
C LEU A 273 14.70 -12.71 37.97
N PHE A 274 14.61 -12.00 36.85
CA PHE A 274 15.77 -11.47 36.11
C PHE A 274 15.76 -9.93 36.10
N ASP A 275 16.79 -9.32 36.67
CA ASP A 275 17.02 -7.88 36.66
C ASP A 275 17.60 -7.39 35.31
N ASP A 276 17.54 -6.07 35.07
CA ASP A 276 17.98 -5.47 33.80
C ASP A 276 19.49 -5.67 33.51
N ASP A 277 20.32 -5.86 34.54
CA ASP A 277 21.74 -6.26 34.41
C ASP A 277 21.90 -7.66 33.75
N PHE A 278 20.99 -8.60 34.01
CA PHE A 278 21.02 -9.91 33.37
C PHE A 278 20.77 -9.79 31.87
N PHE A 279 19.72 -9.06 31.49
CA PHE A 279 19.39 -8.85 30.09
C PHE A 279 20.51 -8.10 29.36
N GLN A 280 21.08 -7.05 29.95
CA GLN A 280 22.18 -6.33 29.33
C GLN A 280 23.39 -7.25 29.06
N LYS A 281 23.82 -8.06 30.03
CA LYS A 281 24.91 -9.05 29.86
C LYS A 281 24.59 -10.15 28.85
N LEU A 282 23.32 -10.46 28.64
CA LEU A 282 22.86 -11.46 27.68
C LEU A 282 22.96 -10.95 26.21
N PHE A 283 22.87 -9.63 25.99
CA PHE A 283 22.94 -9.03 24.64
C PHE A 283 24.27 -8.32 24.31
N ASP A 284 24.98 -7.72 25.29
CA ASP A 284 26.22 -6.94 25.05
C ASP A 284 27.49 -7.81 24.79
N GLY A 285 27.36 -9.14 24.74
CA GLY A 285 28.37 -10.03 24.13
C GLY A 285 29.69 -10.22 24.90
N GLY A 286 29.63 -10.76 26.14
CA GLY A 286 30.78 -10.77 27.07
C GLY A 286 31.18 -12.10 27.73
N PHE A 287 30.98 -13.27 27.11
CA PHE A 287 31.38 -14.57 27.70
C PHE A 287 32.86 -14.93 27.45
N SER A 288 33.76 -14.26 28.16
CA SER A 288 35.17 -14.68 28.29
C SER A 288 35.31 -15.72 29.42
N ASN A 289 35.92 -16.87 29.12
CA ASN A 289 36.17 -17.94 30.11
C ASN A 289 37.36 -17.58 31.02
N ASP A 290 37.11 -16.71 31.99
CA ASP A 290 38.12 -16.25 32.96
C ASP A 290 38.17 -17.21 34.17
N GLU A 291 38.87 -18.34 34.03
CA GLU A 291 39.24 -19.22 35.16
C GLU A 291 40.25 -18.49 36.08
N ARG A 292 39.74 -17.62 36.95
CA ARG A 292 40.56 -16.92 37.94
C ARG A 292 40.93 -17.83 39.11
N THR A 293 42.04 -18.55 38.94
CA THR A 293 42.86 -18.90 40.10
C THR A 293 43.31 -17.62 40.80
N LEU A 294 43.27 -17.64 42.13
CA LEU A 294 43.81 -16.58 42.97
C LEU A 294 45.34 -16.74 43.04
N ASP A 295 46.10 -15.70 42.68
CA ASP A 295 47.14 -15.18 43.57
C ASP A 295 47.74 -13.81 43.14
N ASP A 296 47.57 -12.83 44.05
CA ASP A 296 48.61 -11.94 44.59
C ASP A 296 49.32 -10.81 43.76
N ARG A 297 49.59 -9.71 44.47
CA ARG A 297 50.63 -8.67 44.27
C ARG A 297 50.79 -7.93 42.91
N GLY A 298 49.73 -7.19 42.55
CA GLY A 298 49.70 -5.70 42.45
C GLY A 298 50.83 -4.86 41.83
N GLY A 299 50.44 -3.80 41.08
CA GLY A 299 51.37 -2.74 40.65
C GLY A 299 50.74 -1.59 39.84
N LYS A 300 50.77 -0.38 40.41
CA LYS A 300 50.66 0.97 39.79
C LYS A 300 49.53 1.30 38.78
N ILE A 301 48.80 2.36 39.14
CA ILE A 301 48.21 3.34 38.22
C ILE A 301 49.33 4.13 37.53
N ASP A 302 49.23 4.40 36.22
CA ASP A 302 49.77 5.64 35.65
C ASP A 302 49.00 6.11 34.38
N ASN A 303 48.16 7.12 34.63
CA ASN A 303 47.56 8.14 33.78
C ASN A 303 48.16 8.50 32.37
N ILE A 304 47.24 9.03 31.53
CA ILE A 304 47.32 10.30 30.75
C ILE A 304 47.56 10.35 29.21
N LYS A 305 46.66 11.13 28.56
CA LYS A 305 46.71 11.91 27.29
C LYS A 305 46.52 11.27 25.90
N LEU A 306 45.48 11.75 25.22
CA LEU A 306 45.55 12.16 23.81
C LEU A 306 46.54 13.32 23.65
N VAL A 307 47.33 13.32 22.56
CA VAL A 307 47.82 14.53 21.86
C VAL A 307 47.97 14.19 20.37
N ASN A 308 47.42 15.03 19.48
CA ASN A 308 47.78 15.02 18.06
C ASN A 308 49.14 15.71 17.88
N ASN A 309 50.06 15.14 17.08
CA ASN A 309 50.59 15.93 15.96
C ASN A 309 51.33 15.16 14.86
N SER A 310 51.37 15.84 13.73
CA SER A 310 52.04 15.53 12.46
C SER A 310 53.51 15.06 12.55
N ASN A 311 53.82 14.06 11.72
CA ASN A 311 54.95 14.03 10.80
C ASN A 311 54.54 13.15 9.60
N GLY A 312 54.96 13.39 8.36
CA GLY A 312 55.92 14.39 7.91
C GLY A 312 56.86 13.84 6.83
N LEU A 313 56.34 13.15 5.81
CA LEU A 313 57.16 12.57 4.75
C LEU A 313 56.58 12.88 3.36
N GLN A 314 57.24 13.78 2.64
CA GLN A 314 56.99 14.03 1.23
C GLN A 314 57.68 12.94 0.39
N SER A 315 56.92 12.01 -0.19
CA SER A 315 57.37 11.30 -1.39
C SER A 315 57.13 12.20 -2.60
N LYS A 316 58.14 12.37 -3.46
CA LYS A 316 58.01 13.17 -4.69
C LYS A 316 57.06 12.48 -5.66
N ALA A 317 56.08 13.22 -6.18
CA ALA A 317 55.39 12.82 -7.39
C ALA A 317 56.29 13.10 -8.61
N GLU A 318 57.02 12.10 -9.08
CA GLU A 318 57.65 12.17 -10.42
C GLU A 318 56.57 11.97 -11.48
N VAL A 319 56.23 13.06 -12.18
CA VAL A 319 55.37 13.01 -13.36
C VAL A 319 56.19 12.49 -14.54
N VAL A 320 56.29 11.17 -14.64
CA VAL A 320 56.72 10.46 -15.85
C VAL A 320 55.46 9.86 -16.49
N GLY A 321 55.26 10.10 -17.78
CA GLY A 321 53.95 9.92 -18.42
C GLY A 321 53.53 8.47 -18.66
N GLY A 322 52.21 8.26 -18.67
CA GLY A 322 51.58 7.25 -19.52
C GLY A 322 50.97 6.02 -18.84
N PHE A 323 51.39 5.62 -17.63
CA PHE A 323 50.92 4.38 -17.02
C PHE A 323 50.59 4.52 -15.52
N ILE A 324 49.29 4.62 -15.21
CA ILE A 324 48.76 4.35 -13.86
C ILE A 324 48.87 2.83 -13.63
N LYS A 325 49.38 2.40 -12.47
CA LYS A 325 49.44 0.97 -12.15
C LYS A 325 48.02 0.39 -12.02
N LEU A 326 47.81 -0.82 -12.50
CA LEU A 326 46.52 -1.51 -12.46
C LEU A 326 45.88 -1.53 -11.06
N GLU A 327 46.67 -1.76 -10.01
CA GLU A 327 46.20 -1.75 -8.62
C GLU A 327 45.76 -0.36 -8.11
N ASP A 328 46.37 0.72 -8.61
CA ASP A 328 45.97 2.10 -8.24
C ASP A 328 44.69 2.51 -8.98
N ARG A 329 44.57 2.16 -10.28
CA ARG A 329 43.34 2.35 -11.08
C ARG A 329 42.17 1.52 -10.53
N LYS A 330 42.44 0.31 -10.02
CA LYS A 330 41.47 -0.58 -9.35
C LYS A 330 40.92 0.05 -8.07
N LYS A 331 41.77 0.63 -7.22
CA LYS A 331 41.31 1.36 -6.02
C LYS A 331 40.42 2.55 -6.37
N GLN A 332 40.81 3.35 -7.37
CA GLN A 332 40.01 4.50 -7.82
C GLN A 332 38.61 4.09 -8.31
N LEU A 333 38.51 2.98 -9.06
CA LEU A 333 37.23 2.43 -9.50
C LEU A 333 36.38 1.92 -8.32
N ILE A 334 36.98 1.22 -7.36
CA ILE A 334 36.30 0.74 -6.14
C ILE A 334 35.78 1.91 -5.29
N GLU A 335 36.59 2.96 -5.09
CA GLU A 335 36.18 4.16 -4.34
C GLU A 335 35.04 4.91 -5.04
N MET A 336 35.11 5.03 -6.37
CA MET A 336 34.05 5.68 -7.18
C MET A 336 32.75 4.87 -7.17
N GLU A 337 32.82 3.55 -7.37
CA GLU A 337 31.67 2.64 -7.27
C GLU A 337 31.05 2.72 -5.88
N ARG A 338 31.86 2.57 -4.82
CA ARG A 338 31.43 2.70 -3.44
C ARG A 338 30.73 4.05 -3.18
N SER A 339 31.20 5.14 -3.78
CA SER A 339 30.55 6.45 -3.70
C SER A 339 29.18 6.47 -4.39
N VAL A 340 29.11 6.04 -5.66
CA VAL A 340 27.86 6.05 -6.45
C VAL A 340 26.79 5.14 -5.84
N LEU A 341 27.17 3.96 -5.33
CA LEU A 341 26.24 3.02 -4.72
C LEU A 341 25.78 3.47 -3.33
N ASN A 342 26.62 4.16 -2.55
CA ASN A 342 26.17 4.82 -1.32
C ASN A 342 25.22 6.00 -1.59
N GLU A 343 25.31 6.64 -2.76
CA GLU A 343 24.31 7.61 -3.23
C GLU A 343 23.00 6.90 -3.63
N ALA A 344 23.10 5.80 -4.37
CA ALA A 344 21.97 4.95 -4.75
C ALA A 344 21.16 4.46 -3.55
N ILE A 345 21.83 3.89 -2.55
CA ILE A 345 21.24 3.40 -1.29
C ILE A 345 20.40 4.50 -0.61
N LYS A 346 20.88 5.74 -0.60
CA LYS A 346 20.16 6.89 0.00
C LYS A 346 18.91 7.26 -0.81
N VAL A 347 19.01 7.33 -2.13
CA VAL A 347 17.87 7.63 -3.01
C VAL A 347 16.80 6.55 -2.89
N ILE A 348 17.16 5.26 -2.91
CA ILE A 348 16.20 4.16 -2.79
C ILE A 348 15.54 4.18 -1.39
N LYS A 349 16.30 4.39 -0.31
CA LYS A 349 15.75 4.54 1.06
C LYS A 349 14.84 5.77 1.23
N LYS A 350 15.06 6.85 0.47
CA LYS A 350 14.17 8.03 0.41
C LYS A 350 12.89 7.74 -0.40
N ALA A 351 13.03 7.03 -1.51
CA ALA A 351 11.97 6.81 -2.50
C ALA A 351 11.02 5.65 -2.14
N ALA A 352 11.55 4.60 -1.54
CA ALA A 352 10.81 3.41 -1.12
C ALA A 352 11.30 2.96 0.27
N PRO A 353 10.93 3.67 1.36
CA PRO A 353 11.44 3.42 2.72
C PRO A 353 11.05 2.05 3.31
N LEU A 354 10.08 1.35 2.69
CA LEU A 354 9.67 -0.02 3.05
C LEU A 354 10.42 -1.10 2.24
N MET A 355 11.34 -0.72 1.36
CA MET A 355 12.08 -1.64 0.48
C MET A 355 13.27 -2.26 1.22
N GLU A 356 13.02 -3.35 1.94
CA GLU A 356 14.04 -4.07 2.70
C GLU A 356 15.14 -4.68 1.82
N GLU A 357 14.87 -4.94 0.54
CA GLU A 357 15.85 -5.47 -0.42
C GLU A 357 17.05 -4.53 -0.65
N VAL A 358 17.00 -3.26 -0.22
CA VAL A 358 18.19 -2.38 -0.19
C VAL A 358 19.29 -2.95 0.70
N SER A 359 18.97 -3.78 1.69
CA SER A 359 19.98 -4.50 2.49
C SER A 359 20.87 -5.41 1.65
N LEU A 360 20.40 -5.96 0.52
CA LEU A 360 21.26 -6.70 -0.42
C LEU A 360 22.31 -5.81 -1.09
N LEU A 361 22.01 -4.51 -1.26
CA LEU A 361 22.93 -3.52 -1.81
C LEU A 361 23.88 -2.97 -0.73
N ASP A 362 23.39 -2.73 0.50
CA ASP A 362 24.25 -2.42 1.65
C ASP A 362 25.29 -3.54 1.87
N ASP A 363 24.85 -4.81 1.83
CA ASP A 363 25.70 -6.00 1.89
C ASP A 363 26.71 -6.06 0.74
N ALA A 364 26.25 -5.93 -0.50
CA ALA A 364 27.10 -6.04 -1.69
C ALA A 364 28.16 -4.93 -1.72
N VAL A 365 27.79 -3.69 -1.39
CA VAL A 365 28.73 -2.56 -1.24
C VAL A 365 29.73 -2.82 -0.12
N SER A 366 29.31 -3.41 0.99
CA SER A 366 30.24 -3.79 2.07
C SER A 366 31.25 -4.85 1.60
N GLN A 367 30.84 -5.77 0.73
CA GLN A 367 31.67 -6.87 0.21
C GLN A 367 32.50 -6.58 -1.06
N ILE A 368 32.53 -5.34 -1.59
CA ILE A 368 33.34 -5.00 -2.78
C ILE A 368 34.83 -5.36 -2.58
N ASP A 369 35.36 -5.08 -1.38
CA ASP A 369 36.76 -5.37 -1.01
C ASP A 369 36.97 -6.79 -0.45
N GLU A 370 35.92 -7.61 -0.28
CA GLU A 370 36.07 -9.01 0.13
C GLU A 370 36.53 -9.91 -1.04
N PRO A 371 37.17 -11.06 -0.77
CA PRO A 371 37.51 -12.08 -1.77
C PRO A 371 36.34 -12.47 -2.69
N PHE A 372 36.66 -12.98 -3.88
CA PHE A 372 35.70 -13.31 -4.93
C PHE A 372 34.74 -14.42 -4.49
N LEU A 373 33.42 -14.20 -4.59
CA LEU A 373 32.41 -15.08 -4.01
C LEU A 373 31.90 -16.13 -5.02
N LEU A 374 32.36 -17.37 -4.86
CA LEU A 374 31.90 -18.53 -5.62
C LEU A 374 30.76 -19.24 -4.88
N VAL A 375 29.55 -19.22 -5.43
CA VAL A 375 28.38 -19.90 -4.85
C VAL A 375 28.10 -21.19 -5.62
N ILE A 376 28.05 -22.33 -4.94
CA ILE A 376 28.00 -23.67 -5.55
C ILE A 376 26.62 -24.30 -5.34
N VAL A 377 25.88 -24.51 -6.43
CA VAL A 377 24.45 -24.88 -6.43
C VAL A 377 24.19 -26.17 -7.21
N GLY A 378 23.05 -26.82 -6.98
CA GLY A 378 22.60 -28.06 -7.65
C GLY A 378 21.70 -28.88 -6.74
N GLU A 379 21.12 -29.98 -7.22
CA GLU A 379 20.25 -30.82 -6.36
C GLU A 379 20.96 -31.46 -5.16
N PHE A 380 20.18 -31.92 -4.17
CA PHE A 380 20.70 -32.88 -3.21
C PHE A 380 21.16 -34.16 -3.95
N ASN A 381 22.27 -34.74 -3.49
CA ASN A 381 22.96 -35.87 -4.12
C ASN A 381 23.56 -35.61 -5.53
N SER A 382 23.62 -34.37 -6.03
CA SER A 382 24.39 -34.05 -7.26
C SER A 382 25.92 -34.08 -7.06
N GLY A 383 26.37 -34.16 -5.80
CA GLY A 383 27.79 -34.31 -5.44
C GLY A 383 28.56 -33.00 -5.23
N LYS A 384 27.88 -31.85 -5.05
CA LYS A 384 28.48 -30.54 -4.70
C LYS A 384 29.66 -30.64 -3.73
N SER A 385 29.46 -31.23 -2.55
CA SER A 385 30.50 -31.33 -1.52
C SER A 385 31.68 -32.23 -1.95
N THR A 386 31.49 -33.16 -2.88
CA THR A 386 32.59 -33.93 -3.53
C THR A 386 33.34 -33.06 -4.54
N VAL A 387 32.64 -32.26 -5.37
CA VAL A 387 33.25 -31.25 -6.26
C VAL A 387 34.10 -30.26 -5.46
N ILE A 388 33.59 -29.77 -4.33
CA ILE A 388 34.30 -28.84 -3.44
C ILE A 388 35.57 -29.48 -2.86
N ASN A 389 35.47 -30.68 -2.29
CA ASN A 389 36.65 -31.39 -1.79
C ASN A 389 37.69 -31.61 -2.91
N ALA A 390 37.25 -31.95 -4.12
CA ALA A 390 38.13 -32.11 -5.28
C ALA A 390 38.80 -30.80 -5.74
N ILE A 391 38.12 -29.65 -5.64
CA ILE A 391 38.70 -28.31 -5.89
C ILE A 391 39.72 -27.95 -4.80
N LEU A 392 39.41 -28.23 -3.53
CA LEU A 392 40.28 -27.94 -2.38
C LEU A 392 41.44 -28.94 -2.20
N GLY A 393 41.41 -30.05 -2.93
CA GLY A 393 42.40 -31.15 -2.87
C GLY A 393 42.21 -32.12 -1.70
N GLU A 394 41.40 -31.79 -0.71
CA GLU A 394 41.33 -32.49 0.58
C GLU A 394 39.89 -32.71 1.10
N ARG A 395 39.73 -33.65 2.04
CA ARG A 395 38.40 -34.12 2.54
C ARG A 395 37.78 -33.24 3.64
N TYR A 396 37.70 -31.93 3.42
CA TYR A 396 37.16 -30.97 4.39
C TYR A 396 35.64 -31.06 4.66
N LEU A 397 34.84 -31.45 3.65
CA LEU A 397 33.37 -31.55 3.74
C LEU A 397 32.90 -33.01 3.75
N LYS A 398 31.92 -33.31 4.63
CA LYS A 398 31.32 -34.65 4.76
C LYS A 398 30.53 -35.02 3.50
N GLN A 399 30.77 -36.22 2.98
CA GLN A 399 30.11 -36.78 1.80
C GLN A 399 29.17 -37.93 2.22
N GLY A 400 28.06 -38.13 1.51
CA GLY A 400 27.09 -39.18 1.83
C GLY A 400 25.78 -39.10 1.05
N VAL A 401 24.99 -40.18 1.11
CA VAL A 401 23.72 -40.37 0.36
C VAL A 401 22.50 -39.75 1.08
N VAL A 402 22.67 -39.31 2.32
CA VAL A 402 21.69 -38.59 3.16
C VAL A 402 22.09 -37.10 3.20
N PRO A 403 21.16 -36.12 3.27
CA PRO A 403 21.47 -34.69 3.33
C PRO A 403 22.64 -34.31 4.26
N THR A 404 23.80 -34.05 3.66
CA THR A 404 25.04 -33.65 4.34
C THR A 404 25.03 -32.14 4.60
N THR A 405 24.93 -31.35 3.54
CA THR A 405 24.84 -29.89 3.57
C THR A 405 23.39 -29.45 3.81
N ASN A 406 23.02 -29.37 5.10
CA ASN A 406 21.71 -28.90 5.54
C ASN A 406 21.62 -27.37 5.67
N GLU A 407 22.76 -26.68 5.57
CA GLU A 407 22.90 -25.23 5.74
C GLU A 407 24.00 -24.67 4.85
N ILE A 408 23.89 -23.37 4.58
CA ILE A 408 24.85 -22.60 3.79
C ILE A 408 26.14 -22.44 4.60
N THR A 409 27.25 -22.84 4.00
CA THR A 409 28.56 -22.94 4.66
C THR A 409 29.60 -22.17 3.87
N PHE A 410 30.18 -21.15 4.48
CA PHE A 410 31.29 -20.38 3.92
C PHE A 410 32.62 -21.08 4.18
N LEU A 411 33.46 -21.12 3.16
CA LEU A 411 34.84 -21.60 3.21
C LEU A 411 35.74 -20.39 2.95
N ARG A 412 36.48 -19.96 3.98
CA ARG A 412 37.40 -18.82 3.97
C ARG A 412 38.82 -19.32 4.25
N PHE A 413 39.84 -18.56 3.87
CA PHE A 413 41.23 -18.90 4.17
C PHE A 413 41.52 -18.80 5.68
N ASN A 414 42.32 -19.71 6.22
CA ASN A 414 42.89 -19.58 7.56
C ASN A 414 44.29 -18.95 7.48
N ASP A 415 44.44 -17.72 7.97
CA ASP A 415 45.69 -16.95 7.93
C ASP A 415 46.59 -17.15 9.17
N LEU A 416 46.18 -18.03 10.09
CA LEU A 416 46.97 -18.44 11.25
C LEU A 416 47.64 -19.79 10.97
N ASP A 417 48.93 -19.94 11.33
CA ASP A 417 49.76 -21.16 11.17
C ASP A 417 49.34 -22.36 12.06
N ILE A 418 48.04 -22.48 12.34
CA ILE A 418 47.43 -23.61 13.05
C ILE A 418 46.80 -24.52 12.00
N GLU A 419 47.35 -25.72 11.82
CA GLU A 419 46.91 -26.75 10.84
C GLU A 419 45.48 -27.30 11.06
N LYS A 420 44.68 -26.67 11.94
CA LYS A 420 43.37 -27.17 12.38
C LYS A 420 42.25 -26.35 11.77
N GLN A 421 41.34 -27.04 11.08
CA GLN A 421 40.04 -26.50 10.64
C GLN A 421 39.31 -25.83 11.82
N ARG A 422 39.16 -24.51 11.76
CA ARG A 422 38.33 -23.73 12.69
C ARG A 422 36.95 -23.56 12.08
N SER A 423 35.89 -23.83 12.86
CA SER A 423 34.52 -23.62 12.42
C SER A 423 33.72 -22.79 13.43
N GLU A 424 33.05 -21.78 12.93
CA GLU A 424 32.33 -20.77 13.71
C GLU A 424 30.89 -20.63 13.21
N ARG A 425 30.01 -20.14 14.08
CA ARG A 425 28.60 -19.90 13.80
C ARG A 425 28.31 -18.42 14.04
N HIS A 426 27.98 -17.70 12.98
CA HIS A 426 27.53 -16.30 13.09
C HIS A 426 26.16 -16.25 13.78
N PRO A 427 25.80 -15.19 14.52
CA PRO A 427 24.48 -15.04 15.15
C PRO A 427 23.30 -15.32 14.20
N ASP A 428 23.37 -14.90 12.93
CA ASP A 428 22.34 -15.11 11.90
C ASP A 428 22.11 -16.59 11.48
N GLY A 429 22.92 -17.51 12.02
CA GLY A 429 22.89 -18.93 11.68
C GLY A 429 23.64 -19.27 10.38
N GLN A 430 24.60 -18.44 9.97
CA GLN A 430 25.57 -18.78 8.94
C GLN A 430 26.75 -19.57 9.57
N PHE A 431 27.28 -20.57 8.85
CA PHE A 431 28.40 -21.41 9.32
C PHE A 431 29.66 -21.08 8.52
N ILE A 432 30.76 -20.74 9.20
CA ILE A 432 32.02 -20.32 8.58
C ILE A 432 33.12 -21.32 8.94
N CYS A 433 33.73 -21.94 7.94
CA CYS A 433 34.91 -22.79 8.06
C CYS A 433 36.14 -22.03 7.55
N TYR A 434 37.16 -21.90 8.39
CA TYR A 434 38.48 -21.41 7.98
C TYR A 434 39.37 -22.61 7.65
N LEU A 435 39.87 -22.67 6.43
CA LEU A 435 40.62 -23.80 5.88
C LEU A 435 41.97 -23.33 5.27
N PRO A 436 43.06 -24.11 5.41
CA PRO A 436 44.39 -23.75 4.90
C PRO A 436 44.55 -24.03 3.38
N ALA A 437 43.49 -23.86 2.58
CA ALA A 437 43.52 -24.17 1.15
C ALA A 437 43.93 -22.92 0.32
N PRO A 438 45.00 -22.97 -0.51
CA PRO A 438 45.55 -21.78 -1.18
C PRO A 438 44.57 -21.00 -2.06
N ILE A 439 43.65 -21.69 -2.75
CA ILE A 439 42.60 -21.05 -3.56
C ILE A 439 41.72 -20.08 -2.75
N LEU A 440 41.53 -20.34 -1.45
CA LEU A 440 40.66 -19.53 -0.60
C LEU A 440 41.24 -18.15 -0.24
N ARG A 441 42.53 -17.89 -0.52
CA ARG A 441 43.16 -16.58 -0.26
C ARG A 441 42.51 -15.45 -1.06
N ASN A 442 42.07 -15.75 -2.29
CA ASN A 442 41.48 -14.77 -3.20
C ASN A 442 40.00 -15.07 -3.55
N MET A 443 39.44 -16.18 -3.03
CA MET A 443 38.08 -16.63 -3.30
C MET A 443 37.40 -17.15 -2.02
N THR A 444 36.19 -16.67 -1.71
CA THR A 444 35.33 -17.32 -0.70
C THR A 444 34.41 -18.31 -1.43
N ILE A 445 34.40 -19.57 -0.98
CA ILE A 445 33.52 -20.61 -1.55
C ILE A 445 32.32 -20.83 -0.63
N VAL A 446 31.12 -20.94 -1.19
CA VAL A 446 29.88 -21.20 -0.45
C VAL A 446 29.28 -22.55 -0.87
N ASP A 447 29.27 -23.53 0.03
CA ASP A 447 28.48 -24.76 -0.15
C ASP A 447 27.03 -24.51 0.28
N THR A 448 26.07 -25.00 -0.50
CA THR A 448 24.64 -24.66 -0.34
C THR A 448 23.79 -25.92 -0.15
N PRO A 449 22.62 -25.84 0.52
CA PRO A 449 21.65 -26.92 0.50
C PRO A 449 21.16 -27.19 -0.93
N GLY A 450 20.61 -28.39 -1.15
CA GLY A 450 20.14 -28.82 -2.46
C GLY A 450 18.92 -28.05 -2.97
N THR A 451 18.85 -27.81 -4.29
CA THR A 451 17.73 -27.11 -4.96
C THR A 451 16.39 -27.84 -4.86
N ASN A 452 16.36 -29.08 -4.40
CA ASN A 452 15.17 -29.92 -4.19
C ASN A 452 14.74 -30.02 -2.72
N VAL A 453 15.39 -29.30 -1.78
CA VAL A 453 15.04 -29.36 -0.36
C VAL A 453 13.96 -28.31 -0.02
N ILE A 454 12.89 -28.76 0.63
CA ILE A 454 11.58 -28.09 0.80
C ILE A 454 11.66 -26.56 1.02
N LEU A 455 10.98 -25.82 0.13
CA LEU A 455 10.75 -24.35 0.04
C LEU A 455 11.69 -23.43 0.83
N GLN A 456 11.63 -23.39 2.16
CA GLN A 456 12.43 -22.47 2.99
C GLN A 456 13.95 -22.54 2.74
N ARG A 457 14.46 -23.69 2.29
CA ARG A 457 15.91 -23.90 2.05
C ARG A 457 16.34 -23.54 0.64
N GLN A 458 15.48 -23.74 -0.36
CA GLN A 458 15.63 -23.12 -1.68
C GLN A 458 15.72 -21.60 -1.53
N GLN A 459 14.84 -21.04 -0.69
CA GLN A 459 14.59 -19.61 -0.61
C GLN A 459 15.80 -18.77 -0.14
N ARG A 460 16.45 -19.12 0.99
CA ARG A 460 17.68 -18.40 1.43
C ARG A 460 18.75 -18.37 0.34
N LEU A 461 18.97 -19.50 -0.33
CA LEU A 461 19.96 -19.59 -1.41
C LEU A 461 19.62 -18.61 -2.55
N THR A 462 18.36 -18.60 -3.00
CA THR A 462 17.92 -17.70 -4.07
C THR A 462 17.88 -16.22 -3.67
N GLU A 463 17.45 -15.87 -2.46
CA GLU A 463 17.18 -14.48 -2.05
C GLU A 463 18.40 -13.76 -1.45
N GLU A 464 19.29 -14.48 -0.77
CA GLU A 464 20.42 -13.89 -0.02
C GLU A 464 21.75 -14.07 -0.78
N PHE A 465 21.97 -15.23 -1.42
CA PHE A 465 23.30 -15.59 -1.94
C PHE A 465 23.44 -15.52 -3.47
N VAL A 466 22.43 -15.89 -4.26
CA VAL A 466 22.46 -15.68 -5.72
C VAL A 466 22.64 -14.20 -6.12
N PRO A 467 22.05 -13.19 -5.45
CA PRO A 467 22.27 -11.79 -5.80
C PRO A 467 23.71 -11.34 -5.51
N ARG A 468 24.29 -11.81 -4.40
CA ARG A 468 25.64 -11.46 -3.93
C ARG A 468 26.77 -12.28 -4.57
N ALA A 469 26.46 -13.39 -5.25
CA ALA A 469 27.45 -14.25 -5.91
C ALA A 469 28.18 -13.53 -7.05
N ASP A 470 29.51 -13.59 -7.07
CA ASP A 470 30.31 -13.07 -8.20
C ASP A 470 30.38 -14.11 -9.34
N LEU A 471 30.37 -15.41 -8.99
CA LEU A 471 30.27 -16.53 -9.93
C LEU A 471 29.38 -17.64 -9.37
N LEU A 472 28.49 -18.19 -10.20
CA LEU A 472 27.63 -19.32 -9.84
C LEU A 472 28.17 -20.62 -10.48
N LEU A 473 28.49 -21.62 -9.65
CA LEU A 473 28.89 -22.95 -10.13
C LEU A 473 27.72 -23.93 -9.97
N PHE A 474 27.12 -24.36 -11.08
CA PHE A 474 25.89 -25.15 -11.08
C PHE A 474 26.18 -26.63 -11.37
N VAL A 475 26.19 -27.46 -10.32
CA VAL A 475 26.54 -28.88 -10.31
C VAL A 475 25.31 -29.74 -10.60
N ILE A 476 25.13 -30.07 -11.88
CA ILE A 476 24.16 -31.02 -12.42
C ILE A 476 24.68 -32.45 -12.19
N SER A 477 23.75 -33.40 -12.00
CA SER A 477 24.06 -34.81 -11.80
C SER A 477 23.84 -35.63 -13.09
N ALA A 478 24.83 -36.38 -13.54
CA ALA A 478 24.73 -37.20 -14.76
C ALA A 478 23.64 -38.29 -14.71
N ASP A 479 23.28 -38.77 -13.52
CA ASP A 479 22.18 -39.72 -13.33
C ASP A 479 20.78 -39.10 -13.54
N ARG A 480 20.64 -37.75 -13.45
CA ARG A 480 19.38 -37.00 -13.55
C ARG A 480 19.62 -35.56 -14.05
N PRO A 481 19.99 -35.35 -15.33
CA PRO A 481 20.31 -34.02 -15.83
C PRO A 481 19.08 -33.11 -15.96
N LEU A 482 19.21 -31.86 -15.48
CA LEU A 482 18.19 -30.79 -15.57
C LEU A 482 16.82 -31.18 -15.01
N THR A 483 16.77 -31.41 -13.71
CA THR A 483 15.50 -31.71 -13.03
C THR A 483 14.53 -30.51 -13.03
N GLY A 484 13.25 -30.76 -12.69
CA GLY A 484 12.27 -29.69 -12.50
C GLY A 484 12.66 -28.67 -11.42
N SER A 485 13.44 -29.05 -10.39
CA SER A 485 13.91 -28.10 -9.36
C SER A 485 15.07 -27.25 -9.87
N GLU A 486 15.97 -27.85 -10.66
CA GLU A 486 17.09 -27.15 -11.30
C GLU A 486 16.58 -26.15 -12.35
N VAL A 487 15.60 -26.54 -13.17
CA VAL A 487 14.96 -25.66 -14.16
C VAL A 487 14.22 -24.50 -13.47
N ALA A 488 13.53 -24.74 -12.34
CA ALA A 488 12.89 -23.68 -11.56
C ALA A 488 13.93 -22.71 -10.96
N PHE A 489 15.02 -23.24 -10.42
CA PHE A 489 16.12 -22.42 -9.89
C PHE A 489 16.80 -21.58 -10.97
N LEU A 490 17.08 -22.16 -12.14
CA LEU A 490 17.75 -21.45 -13.23
C LEU A 490 16.90 -20.29 -13.75
N ARG A 491 15.59 -20.48 -13.90
CA ARG A 491 14.63 -19.40 -14.22
C ARG A 491 14.61 -18.29 -13.17
N TYR A 492 14.68 -18.62 -11.89
CA TYR A 492 14.86 -17.61 -10.84
C TYR A 492 16.20 -16.86 -11.04
N SER A 493 17.31 -17.58 -11.19
CA SER A 493 18.65 -16.99 -11.26
C SER A 493 18.86 -16.05 -12.46
N GLN A 494 18.11 -16.28 -13.55
CA GLN A 494 18.10 -15.43 -14.74
C GLN A 494 17.78 -13.97 -14.43
N GLN A 495 16.94 -13.68 -13.42
CA GLN A 495 16.61 -12.31 -13.06
C GLN A 495 17.84 -11.50 -12.59
N TRP A 496 18.83 -12.18 -12.00
CA TRP A 496 20.07 -11.58 -11.50
C TRP A 496 21.19 -11.52 -12.56
N LYS A 497 20.97 -12.01 -13.79
CA LYS A 497 21.91 -12.00 -14.93
C LYS A 497 23.33 -12.52 -14.62
N LYS A 498 23.49 -13.37 -13.60
CA LYS A 498 24.81 -13.83 -13.13
C LYS A 498 25.51 -14.73 -14.15
N LYS A 499 26.84 -14.67 -14.19
CA LYS A 499 27.65 -15.64 -14.92
C LYS A 499 27.51 -17.02 -14.25
N VAL A 500 27.06 -18.02 -15.01
CA VAL A 500 26.87 -19.39 -14.54
C VAL A 500 27.81 -20.33 -15.28
N VAL A 501 28.50 -21.18 -14.54
CA VAL A 501 29.37 -22.24 -15.06
C VAL A 501 28.78 -23.57 -14.62
N PHE A 502 28.47 -24.42 -15.59
CA PHE A 502 27.80 -25.69 -15.35
C PHE A 502 28.81 -26.82 -15.22
N VAL A 503 28.55 -27.75 -14.29
CA VAL A 503 29.37 -28.91 -14.03
C VAL A 503 28.48 -30.15 -14.09
N LEU A 504 28.68 -31.00 -15.09
CA LEU A 504 28.03 -32.30 -15.19
C LEU A 504 28.87 -33.32 -14.41
N ASN A 505 28.55 -33.46 -13.13
CA ASN A 505 29.27 -34.34 -12.22
C ASN A 505 28.74 -35.79 -12.30
N LYS A 506 29.58 -36.75 -11.91
CA LYS A 506 29.40 -38.20 -12.12
C LYS A 506 29.47 -38.62 -13.60
N ALA A 507 30.28 -37.94 -14.41
CA ALA A 507 30.45 -38.28 -15.83
C ALA A 507 30.99 -39.72 -16.04
N ASP A 508 31.58 -40.33 -15.01
CA ASP A 508 31.96 -41.74 -14.90
C ASP A 508 30.79 -42.75 -14.98
N ILE A 509 29.53 -42.28 -15.00
CA ILE A 509 28.34 -43.11 -15.23
C ILE A 509 28.18 -43.48 -16.71
N TYR A 510 28.61 -42.60 -17.64
CA TYR A 510 28.52 -42.85 -19.08
C TYR A 510 29.62 -43.82 -19.52
N GLN A 511 29.28 -44.81 -20.34
CA GLN A 511 30.21 -45.86 -20.78
C GLN A 511 30.94 -45.46 -22.05
N ASN A 512 30.35 -44.58 -22.85
CA ASN A 512 30.84 -44.17 -24.17
C ASN A 512 30.79 -42.64 -24.33
N ASN A 513 31.78 -42.06 -25.01
CA ASN A 513 31.81 -40.61 -25.28
C ASN A 513 30.55 -40.08 -25.98
N HIS A 514 29.91 -40.89 -26.84
CA HIS A 514 28.65 -40.52 -27.51
C HIS A 514 27.50 -40.27 -26.52
N GLU A 515 27.39 -41.08 -25.45
CA GLU A 515 26.35 -40.90 -24.42
C GLU A 515 26.57 -39.58 -23.66
N LEU A 516 27.83 -39.26 -23.39
CA LEU A 516 28.23 -38.01 -22.76
C LEU A 516 27.99 -36.79 -23.67
N GLU A 517 28.31 -36.89 -24.96
CA GLU A 517 28.07 -35.83 -25.96
C GLU A 517 26.57 -35.56 -26.15
N GLU A 518 25.75 -36.61 -26.24
CA GLU A 518 24.29 -36.50 -26.33
C GLU A 518 23.71 -35.81 -25.08
N ALA A 519 24.11 -36.25 -23.89
CA ALA A 519 23.71 -35.62 -22.63
C ALA A 519 24.17 -34.14 -22.55
N MET A 520 25.40 -33.84 -22.98
CA MET A 520 25.92 -32.48 -23.00
C MET A 520 25.20 -31.57 -24.01
N SER A 521 24.78 -32.07 -25.18
CA SER A 521 23.95 -31.28 -26.11
C SER A 521 22.59 -31.00 -25.49
N PHE A 522 21.89 -32.03 -25.02
CA PHE A 522 20.58 -31.89 -24.36
C PHE A 522 20.61 -30.87 -23.23
N ILE A 523 21.66 -30.89 -22.40
CA ILE A 523 21.85 -29.92 -21.32
C ILE A 523 22.10 -28.50 -21.87
N LYS A 524 23.02 -28.33 -22.82
CA LYS A 524 23.33 -27.02 -23.43
C LYS A 524 22.10 -26.41 -24.11
N ASP A 525 21.39 -27.16 -24.94
CA ASP A 525 20.24 -26.67 -25.71
C ASP A 525 19.09 -26.23 -24.80
N ASN A 526 18.85 -26.96 -23.69
CA ASN A 526 17.88 -26.55 -22.69
C ASN A 526 18.34 -25.33 -21.87
N ILE A 527 19.62 -25.22 -21.49
CA ILE A 527 20.14 -24.05 -20.78
C ILE A 527 20.10 -22.80 -21.66
N LYS A 528 20.51 -22.88 -22.94
CA LYS A 528 20.41 -21.79 -23.92
C LYS A 528 18.99 -21.22 -23.96
N ARG A 529 18.01 -22.11 -24.12
CA ARG A 529 16.58 -21.78 -24.16
C ARG A 529 16.02 -21.24 -22.83
N LEU A 530 16.56 -21.67 -21.68
CA LEU A 530 16.09 -21.24 -20.36
C LEU A 530 16.68 -19.91 -19.91
N LEU A 531 17.96 -19.65 -20.19
CA LEU A 531 18.65 -18.42 -19.79
C LEU A 531 18.65 -17.34 -20.88
N ASN A 532 18.31 -17.70 -22.13
CA ASN A 532 18.40 -16.82 -23.30
C ASN A 532 19.84 -16.31 -23.52
N THR A 533 20.79 -17.25 -23.54
CA THR A 533 22.22 -17.04 -23.81
C THR A 533 22.69 -18.00 -24.89
N GLU A 534 23.64 -17.59 -25.72
CA GLU A 534 24.27 -18.48 -26.71
C GLU A 534 25.51 -19.20 -26.15
N ASP A 535 26.20 -18.59 -25.19
CA ASP A 535 27.37 -19.18 -24.55
C ASP A 535 26.97 -19.92 -23.27
N VAL A 536 27.24 -21.23 -23.24
CA VAL A 536 26.98 -22.11 -22.10
C VAL A 536 28.25 -22.92 -21.79
N ILE A 537 28.95 -22.50 -20.73
CA ILE A 537 30.14 -23.19 -20.21
C ILE A 537 29.67 -24.42 -19.43
N LEU A 538 29.99 -25.63 -19.92
CA LEU A 538 29.61 -26.91 -19.33
C LEU A 538 30.81 -27.86 -19.30
N TYR A 539 31.27 -28.21 -18.09
CA TYR A 539 32.37 -29.16 -17.86
C TYR A 539 31.83 -30.53 -17.42
N PRO A 540 32.11 -31.63 -18.16
CA PRO A 540 31.85 -32.98 -17.70
C PRO A 540 32.97 -33.44 -16.75
N VAL A 541 32.64 -33.94 -15.56
CA VAL A 541 33.67 -34.31 -14.56
C VAL A 541 33.32 -35.55 -13.75
N SER A 542 34.35 -36.26 -13.28
CA SER A 542 34.24 -37.11 -12.10
C SER A 542 34.99 -36.49 -10.93
N ALA A 543 34.27 -35.73 -10.09
CA ALA A 543 34.86 -35.18 -8.88
C ALA A 543 35.36 -36.26 -7.91
N ARG A 544 34.81 -37.48 -7.99
CA ARG A 544 35.28 -38.61 -7.20
C ARG A 544 36.68 -39.04 -7.63
N SER A 545 36.88 -39.35 -8.92
CA SER A 545 38.19 -39.78 -9.43
C SER A 545 39.25 -38.69 -9.26
N ALA A 546 38.90 -37.42 -9.45
CA ALA A 546 39.80 -36.31 -9.22
C ALA A 546 40.24 -36.18 -7.74
N LEU A 547 39.32 -36.33 -6.79
CA LEU A 547 39.65 -36.33 -5.36
C LEU A 547 40.49 -37.56 -4.95
N GLU A 548 40.15 -38.75 -5.45
CA GLU A 548 40.91 -39.98 -5.16
C GLU A 548 42.35 -39.88 -5.70
N ALA A 549 42.55 -39.32 -6.90
CA ALA A 549 43.89 -39.09 -7.46
C ALA A 549 44.72 -38.07 -6.65
N LYS A 550 44.13 -36.96 -6.21
CA LYS A 550 44.84 -35.94 -5.40
C LYS A 550 45.30 -36.48 -4.05
N LEU A 551 44.45 -37.26 -3.37
CA LEU A 551 44.78 -37.88 -2.09
C LEU A 551 45.87 -38.95 -2.22
N MET A 552 45.92 -39.68 -3.34
CA MET A 552 47.03 -40.58 -3.63
C MET A 552 48.34 -39.80 -3.81
N ALA A 553 48.31 -38.67 -4.53
CA ALA A 553 49.48 -37.81 -4.72
C ALA A 553 50.00 -37.22 -3.40
N THR A 554 49.13 -36.70 -2.51
CA THR A 554 49.57 -36.17 -1.21
C THR A 554 50.13 -37.26 -0.29
N SER A 555 49.59 -38.48 -0.34
CA SER A 555 50.11 -39.62 0.44
C SER A 555 51.47 -40.16 -0.06
N SER A 556 51.91 -39.79 -1.26
CA SER A 556 53.09 -40.37 -1.93
C SER A 556 54.39 -39.56 -1.75
N PHE A 557 54.41 -38.55 -0.88
CA PHE A 557 55.59 -37.73 -0.55
C PHE A 557 56.66 -38.48 0.28
N GLY A 558 57.10 -39.64 -0.21
CA GLY A 558 58.04 -40.53 0.49
C GLY A 558 59.09 -41.21 -0.41
N ASN A 559 58.85 -41.36 -1.71
CA ASN A 559 59.86 -41.80 -2.70
C ASN A 559 59.60 -41.08 -4.04
N LEU A 560 60.69 -40.80 -4.77
CA LEU A 560 60.66 -40.24 -6.12
C LEU A 560 60.80 -41.33 -7.18
N ASP A 561 60.37 -40.99 -8.40
CA ASP A 561 60.72 -41.61 -9.69
C ASP A 561 60.46 -43.12 -9.86
N GLU A 562 59.23 -43.49 -10.29
CA GLU A 562 59.04 -44.40 -11.44
C GLU A 562 57.61 -44.36 -12.05
N GLU A 563 57.44 -45.02 -13.19
CA GLU A 563 56.37 -44.83 -14.21
C GLU A 563 54.90 -44.93 -13.73
N LEU A 564 54.11 -43.85 -13.91
CA LEU A 564 52.65 -43.88 -13.77
C LEU A 564 51.92 -44.38 -15.03
N SER A 565 52.24 -45.60 -15.46
CA SER A 565 51.59 -46.31 -16.56
C SER A 565 50.24 -46.94 -16.15
N VAL A 566 49.25 -46.11 -15.80
CA VAL A 566 47.91 -46.57 -15.39
C VAL A 566 46.85 -46.25 -16.45
N SER A 567 46.47 -47.27 -17.22
CA SER A 567 45.39 -47.20 -18.22
C SER A 567 44.02 -47.47 -17.60
N GLY A 568 43.02 -46.61 -17.86
CA GLY A 568 41.61 -46.90 -17.55
C GLY A 568 40.70 -45.72 -17.16
N SER A 569 41.23 -44.60 -16.67
CA SER A 569 40.41 -43.55 -16.02
C SER A 569 40.63 -42.11 -16.53
N GLN A 570 41.37 -41.93 -17.62
CA GLN A 570 41.94 -40.63 -18.01
C GLN A 570 40.93 -39.49 -18.21
N TYR A 571 39.81 -39.72 -18.91
CA TYR A 571 38.84 -38.67 -19.26
C TYR A 571 38.24 -37.94 -18.04
N GLY A 572 37.79 -38.68 -17.03
CA GLY A 572 37.13 -38.10 -15.85
C GLY A 572 38.04 -37.23 -14.99
N ALA A 573 39.35 -37.50 -15.03
CA ALA A 573 40.38 -36.71 -14.34
C ALA A 573 40.87 -35.52 -15.18
N SER A 574 41.08 -35.69 -16.50
CA SER A 574 41.53 -34.60 -17.37
C SER A 574 40.50 -33.47 -17.46
N SER A 575 39.20 -33.79 -17.61
CA SER A 575 38.16 -32.76 -17.69
C SER A 575 37.87 -32.09 -16.34
N PHE A 576 38.18 -32.73 -15.21
CA PHE A 576 38.22 -32.04 -13.92
C PHE A 576 39.38 -31.04 -13.85
N TYR A 577 40.56 -31.40 -14.37
CA TYR A 577 41.70 -30.48 -14.45
C TYR A 577 41.42 -29.27 -15.37
N GLU A 578 40.56 -29.39 -16.39
CA GLU A 578 40.10 -28.24 -17.17
C GLU A 578 39.22 -27.27 -16.37
N LEU A 579 38.23 -27.80 -15.61
CA LEU A 579 37.43 -27.02 -14.67
C LEU A 579 38.31 -26.35 -13.60
N GLU A 580 39.30 -27.06 -13.10
CA GLU A 580 40.26 -26.54 -12.12
C GLU A 580 41.13 -25.44 -12.71
N LYS A 581 41.75 -25.66 -13.88
CA LYS A 581 42.53 -24.65 -14.60
C LYS A 581 41.71 -23.39 -14.89
N PHE A 582 40.43 -23.55 -15.24
CA PHE A 582 39.49 -22.44 -15.37
C PHE A 582 39.30 -21.68 -14.03
N LEU A 583 38.98 -22.36 -12.93
CA LEU A 583 38.83 -21.72 -11.61
C LEU A 583 40.13 -21.06 -11.11
N TYR A 584 41.29 -21.70 -11.28
CA TYR A 584 42.59 -21.14 -10.91
C TYR A 584 43.00 -19.96 -11.81
N SER A 585 42.54 -19.88 -13.06
CA SER A 585 42.81 -18.70 -13.91
C SER A 585 42.12 -17.43 -13.39
N PHE A 586 41.00 -17.51 -12.65
CA PHE A 586 40.48 -16.34 -11.94
C PHE A 586 41.43 -15.84 -10.84
N LEU A 587 42.37 -16.63 -10.34
CA LEU A 587 43.35 -16.17 -9.35
C LEU A 587 44.42 -15.26 -10.00
N ASP A 588 44.87 -15.62 -11.19
CA ASP A 588 45.91 -14.93 -11.96
C ASP A 588 45.34 -13.77 -12.79
N GLY A 589 45.52 -12.55 -12.27
CA GLY A 589 45.08 -11.30 -12.88
C GLY A 589 45.74 -10.93 -14.21
N SER A 590 46.74 -11.69 -14.69
CA SER A 590 47.30 -11.54 -16.05
C SER A 590 46.49 -12.28 -17.12
N THR A 591 45.56 -13.16 -16.72
CA THR A 591 44.73 -13.93 -17.63
C THR A 591 43.37 -13.25 -17.88
N ILE A 592 42.73 -13.56 -19.02
CA ILE A 592 41.40 -13.04 -19.34
C ILE A 592 40.38 -13.36 -18.22
N PRO A 593 40.27 -14.59 -17.67
CA PRO A 593 39.40 -14.86 -16.51
C PRO A 593 39.80 -14.11 -15.23
N GLY A 594 41.08 -13.84 -15.00
CA GLY A 594 41.53 -13.03 -13.87
C GLY A 594 41.19 -11.54 -13.98
N MET A 595 41.13 -11.00 -15.20
CA MET A 595 40.55 -9.67 -15.47
C MET A 595 39.02 -9.70 -15.30
N ASP A 596 38.38 -10.77 -15.78
CA ASP A 596 36.94 -11.00 -15.65
C ASP A 596 36.50 -11.15 -14.17
N ARG A 597 37.37 -11.68 -13.29
CA ARG A 597 37.16 -11.69 -11.83
C ARG A 597 36.84 -10.29 -11.30
N MET A 598 37.62 -9.29 -11.71
CA MET A 598 37.41 -7.90 -11.28
C MET A 598 36.14 -7.32 -11.90
N ARG A 599 35.87 -7.56 -13.18
CA ARG A 599 34.60 -7.16 -13.81
C ARG A 599 33.40 -7.69 -13.02
N LEU A 600 33.32 -9.00 -12.80
CA LEU A 600 32.18 -9.67 -12.15
C LEU A 600 31.93 -9.21 -10.71
N LYS A 601 33.01 -8.84 -10.00
CA LYS A 601 32.96 -8.29 -8.64
C LYS A 601 32.29 -6.90 -8.60
N LEU A 602 32.59 -6.06 -9.59
CA LEU A 602 32.08 -4.68 -9.71
C LEU A 602 30.73 -4.62 -10.44
N GLU A 603 30.46 -5.52 -11.39
CA GLU A 603 29.15 -5.66 -12.02
C GLU A 603 28.08 -6.16 -11.03
N THR A 604 28.46 -6.85 -9.95
CA THR A 604 27.52 -7.46 -8.99
C THR A 604 26.71 -6.42 -8.19
N PRO A 605 27.33 -5.46 -7.47
CA PRO A 605 26.59 -4.40 -6.78
C PRO A 605 25.83 -3.49 -7.75
N VAL A 606 26.41 -3.16 -8.91
CA VAL A 606 25.77 -2.35 -9.95
C VAL A 606 24.51 -3.04 -10.52
N ALA A 607 24.55 -4.35 -10.75
CA ALA A 607 23.38 -5.11 -11.20
C ALA A 607 22.29 -5.22 -10.12
N ILE A 608 22.65 -5.28 -8.83
CA ILE A 608 21.67 -5.19 -7.73
C ILE A 608 21.03 -3.79 -7.75
N ALA A 609 21.81 -2.72 -7.90
CA ALA A 609 21.31 -1.36 -7.94
C ALA A 609 20.37 -1.10 -9.13
N ASP A 610 20.71 -1.56 -10.35
CA ASP A 610 19.86 -1.54 -11.55
C ASP A 610 18.48 -2.18 -11.30
N ARG A 611 18.47 -3.36 -10.66
CA ARG A 611 17.23 -4.07 -10.31
C ARG A 611 16.40 -3.35 -9.25
N LEU A 612 17.05 -2.84 -8.20
CA LEU A 612 16.36 -2.07 -7.15
C LEU A 612 15.79 -0.76 -7.70
N PHE A 613 16.52 -0.05 -8.57
CA PHE A 613 16.00 1.16 -9.23
C PHE A 613 14.86 0.87 -10.20
N SER A 614 14.94 -0.19 -11.01
CA SER A 614 13.83 -0.60 -11.89
C SER A 614 12.52 -0.82 -11.12
N ALA A 615 12.62 -1.44 -9.94
CA ALA A 615 11.48 -1.63 -9.03
C ALA A 615 11.05 -0.31 -8.36
N CYS A 616 12.00 0.49 -7.89
CA CYS A 616 11.76 1.77 -7.24
C CYS A 616 11.07 2.79 -8.18
N GLU A 617 11.54 2.91 -9.43
CA GLU A 617 10.90 3.73 -10.46
C GLU A 617 9.47 3.26 -10.73
N THR A 618 9.22 1.95 -10.76
CA THR A 618 7.87 1.39 -10.93
C THR A 618 6.95 1.79 -9.78
N LEU A 619 7.43 1.71 -8.52
CA LEU A 619 6.69 2.15 -7.33
C LEU A 619 6.43 3.66 -7.34
N VAL A 620 7.48 4.48 -7.50
CA VAL A 620 7.39 5.96 -7.53
C VAL A 620 6.48 6.43 -8.66
N THR A 621 6.54 5.81 -9.84
CA THR A 621 5.65 6.12 -10.96
C THR A 621 4.19 5.79 -10.64
N GLN A 622 3.92 4.70 -9.92
CA GLN A 622 2.57 4.34 -9.49
C GLN A 622 2.05 5.26 -8.38
N ASP A 623 2.91 5.66 -7.45
CA ASP A 623 2.60 6.62 -6.40
C ASP A 623 2.34 8.02 -6.97
N TYR A 624 3.11 8.44 -7.98
CA TYR A 624 2.90 9.69 -8.72
C TYR A 624 1.57 9.70 -9.48
N ARG A 625 1.20 8.58 -10.12
CA ARG A 625 -0.14 8.43 -10.74
C ARG A 625 -1.25 8.57 -9.70
N SER A 626 -1.12 7.90 -8.56
CA SER A 626 -2.09 7.96 -7.46
C SER A 626 -2.20 9.37 -6.89
N ALA A 627 -1.09 10.01 -6.53
CA ALA A 627 -1.07 11.38 -6.00
C ALA A 627 -1.61 12.42 -7.00
N LYS A 628 -1.39 12.21 -8.30
CA LYS A 628 -1.99 13.04 -9.36
C LYS A 628 -3.49 12.82 -9.50
N GLN A 629 -3.98 11.60 -9.32
CA GLN A 629 -5.40 11.28 -9.28
C GLN A 629 -6.07 11.84 -8.01
N ASP A 630 -5.41 11.76 -6.85
CA ASP A 630 -5.86 12.39 -5.61
C ASP A 630 -6.01 13.91 -5.79
N LEU A 631 -4.97 14.59 -6.29
CA LEU A 631 -5.01 16.03 -6.54
C LEU A 631 -6.13 16.44 -7.52
N ALA A 632 -6.34 15.65 -8.58
CA ALA A 632 -7.45 15.88 -9.51
C ALA A 632 -8.81 15.71 -8.82
N ALA A 633 -9.02 14.60 -8.11
CA ALA A 633 -10.27 14.32 -7.40
C ALA A 633 -10.56 15.31 -6.26
N ILE A 634 -9.53 15.85 -5.59
CA ILE A 634 -9.66 16.93 -4.62
C ILE A 634 -10.12 18.22 -5.33
N ASN A 635 -9.50 18.58 -6.45
CA ASN A 635 -9.87 19.78 -7.21
C ASN A 635 -11.29 19.70 -7.79
N ASP A 636 -11.66 18.55 -8.37
CA ASP A 636 -13.00 18.29 -8.88
C ASP A 636 -14.04 18.34 -7.74
N PHE A 637 -13.69 17.82 -6.56
CA PHE A 637 -14.57 17.88 -5.39
C PHE A 637 -14.71 19.28 -4.81
N VAL A 638 -13.66 20.11 -4.78
CA VAL A 638 -13.76 21.55 -4.47
C VAL A 638 -14.63 22.27 -5.50
N ASN A 639 -14.52 21.92 -6.78
CA ASN A 639 -15.28 22.57 -7.86
C ASN A 639 -16.75 22.10 -7.96
N SER A 640 -17.14 20.98 -7.35
CA SER A 640 -18.52 20.49 -7.33
C SER A 640 -19.51 21.38 -6.56
N VAL A 641 -19.03 22.44 -5.89
CA VAL A 641 -19.89 23.51 -5.36
C VAL A 641 -20.67 24.20 -6.48
N ASN A 642 -20.12 24.26 -7.70
CA ASN A 642 -20.82 24.81 -8.87
C ASN A 642 -22.06 23.98 -9.24
N ASP A 643 -22.00 22.65 -9.12
CA ASP A 643 -23.16 21.79 -9.36
C ASP A 643 -24.25 22.03 -8.31
N PHE A 644 -23.84 22.12 -7.03
CA PHE A 644 -24.74 22.46 -5.93
C PHE A 644 -25.36 23.87 -6.05
N ALA A 645 -24.63 24.84 -6.61
CA ALA A 645 -25.14 26.17 -6.88
C ALA A 645 -26.28 26.15 -7.92
N LEU A 646 -26.17 25.31 -8.95
CA LEU A 646 -27.23 25.11 -9.95
C LEU A 646 -28.47 24.45 -9.34
N ASP A 647 -28.28 23.45 -8.47
CA ASP A 647 -29.38 22.84 -7.69
C ASP A 647 -30.06 23.87 -6.77
N MET A 648 -29.30 24.75 -6.12
CA MET A 648 -29.85 25.79 -5.25
C MET A 648 -30.63 26.87 -6.03
N GLU A 649 -30.14 27.36 -7.17
CA GLU A 649 -30.92 28.28 -8.03
C GLU A 649 -32.22 27.62 -8.47
N SER A 650 -32.16 26.34 -8.91
CA SER A 650 -33.32 25.54 -9.32
C SER A 650 -34.38 25.42 -8.21
N GLU A 651 -33.98 25.09 -6.97
CA GLU A 651 -34.89 25.09 -5.82
C GLU A 651 -35.39 26.50 -5.47
N SER A 652 -34.55 27.54 -5.56
CA SER A 652 -34.91 28.93 -5.21
C SER A 652 -36.05 29.50 -6.06
N LEU A 653 -36.19 29.04 -7.31
CA LEU A 653 -37.26 29.43 -8.21
C LEU A 653 -38.65 29.12 -7.62
N SER A 654 -38.77 28.10 -6.76
CA SER A 654 -40.02 27.80 -6.06
C SER A 654 -40.38 28.88 -5.02
N TRP A 655 -39.42 29.26 -4.16
CA TRP A 655 -39.56 30.31 -3.16
C TRP A 655 -39.83 31.68 -3.79
N ARG A 656 -39.10 32.05 -4.86
CA ARG A 656 -39.35 33.28 -5.63
C ARG A 656 -40.77 33.30 -6.20
N ARG A 657 -41.21 32.23 -6.88
CA ARG A 657 -42.58 32.13 -7.42
C ARG A 657 -43.66 32.22 -6.33
N GLN A 658 -43.46 31.55 -5.19
CA GLN A 658 -44.42 31.60 -4.06
C GLN A 658 -44.52 33.02 -3.49
N THR A 659 -43.39 33.70 -3.31
CA THR A 659 -43.34 35.07 -2.78
C THR A 659 -43.99 36.07 -3.74
N LEU A 660 -43.64 36.01 -5.02
CA LEU A 660 -44.23 36.84 -6.08
C LEU A 660 -45.74 36.62 -6.22
N SER A 661 -46.21 35.37 -6.09
CA SER A 661 -47.65 35.03 -6.12
C SER A 661 -48.43 35.69 -4.98
N MET A 662 -47.83 35.87 -3.79
CA MET A 662 -48.48 36.61 -2.70
C MET A 662 -48.60 38.10 -3.04
N ILE A 663 -47.60 38.70 -3.68
CA ILE A 663 -47.67 40.10 -4.15
C ILE A 663 -48.74 40.26 -5.24
N GLU A 664 -48.81 39.36 -6.22
CA GLU A 664 -49.81 39.39 -7.30
C GLU A 664 -51.24 39.18 -6.77
N SER A 665 -51.43 38.28 -5.81
CA SER A 665 -52.71 38.10 -5.10
C SER A 665 -53.12 39.36 -4.34
N SER A 666 -52.16 40.01 -3.67
CA SER A 666 -52.41 41.27 -2.94
C SER A 666 -52.78 42.41 -3.88
N LYS A 667 -52.01 42.60 -4.95
CA LYS A 667 -52.26 43.53 -6.06
C LYS A 667 -53.65 43.31 -6.65
N SER A 668 -54.04 42.06 -6.91
CA SER A 668 -55.38 41.70 -7.40
C SER A 668 -56.48 42.11 -6.43
N ARG A 669 -56.34 41.79 -5.12
CA ARG A 669 -57.30 42.18 -4.08
C ARG A 669 -57.41 43.70 -3.89
N VAL A 670 -56.32 44.45 -4.03
CA VAL A 670 -56.37 45.93 -4.00
C VAL A 670 -57.08 46.46 -5.25
N VAL A 671 -56.83 45.92 -6.45
CA VAL A 671 -57.51 46.35 -7.67
C VAL A 671 -59.02 46.06 -7.61
N GLU A 672 -59.42 44.87 -7.15
CA GLU A 672 -60.84 44.53 -6.94
C GLU A 672 -61.52 45.48 -5.95
N LEU A 673 -60.84 45.83 -4.84
CA LEU A 673 -61.36 46.80 -3.86
C LEU A 673 -61.40 48.23 -4.44
N VAL A 674 -60.43 48.63 -5.28
CA VAL A 674 -60.47 49.90 -6.04
C VAL A 674 -61.68 49.94 -6.97
N GLU A 675 -61.93 48.88 -7.72
CA GLU A 675 -63.06 48.80 -8.66
C GLU A 675 -64.42 48.76 -7.96
N ALA A 676 -64.50 48.14 -6.77
CA ALA A 676 -65.67 48.19 -5.90
C ALA A 676 -65.89 49.58 -5.27
N THR A 677 -64.81 50.27 -4.88
CA THR A 677 -64.88 51.58 -4.22
C THR A 677 -65.15 52.72 -5.22
N MET A 678 -64.57 52.65 -6.42
CA MET A 678 -64.76 53.64 -7.51
C MET A 678 -65.93 53.27 -8.45
N GLN A 679 -67.10 53.04 -7.86
CA GLN A 679 -68.37 52.93 -8.59
C GLN A 679 -69.21 54.19 -8.37
N LEU A 680 -69.83 54.71 -9.44
CA LEU A 680 -70.70 55.89 -9.37
C LEU A 680 -71.95 55.67 -8.50
N SER A 681 -72.30 54.41 -8.22
CA SER A 681 -73.33 53.98 -7.28
C SER A 681 -72.95 54.15 -5.79
N ASN A 682 -71.66 54.17 -5.44
CA ASN A 682 -71.19 54.27 -4.05
C ASN A 682 -71.11 55.73 -3.58
N LEU A 683 -72.25 56.42 -3.66
CA LEU A 683 -72.41 57.84 -3.37
C LEU A 683 -71.97 58.21 -1.94
N ASP A 684 -72.26 57.38 -0.94
CA ASP A 684 -71.84 57.62 0.45
C ASP A 684 -70.32 57.73 0.61
N ILE A 685 -69.56 56.92 -0.14
CA ILE A 685 -68.11 56.93 -0.10
C ILE A 685 -67.58 58.18 -0.82
N ILE A 686 -68.11 58.49 -2.00
CA ILE A 686 -67.74 59.70 -2.77
C ILE A 686 -68.03 60.97 -1.94
N ALA A 687 -69.21 61.03 -1.31
CA ALA A 687 -69.58 62.10 -0.38
C ALA A 687 -68.61 62.20 0.80
N SER A 688 -68.13 61.08 1.35
CA SER A 688 -67.13 61.11 2.43
C SER A 688 -65.80 61.75 2.01
N TYR A 689 -65.34 61.55 0.77
CA TYR A 689 -64.14 62.21 0.24
C TYR A 689 -64.35 63.70 -0.09
N VAL A 690 -65.57 64.12 -0.42
CA VAL A 690 -65.91 65.51 -0.76
C VAL A 690 -66.19 66.36 0.49
N PHE A 691 -66.87 65.80 1.50
CA PHE A 691 -67.34 66.55 2.68
C PHE A 691 -66.46 66.38 3.94
N LYS A 692 -65.54 65.41 4.01
CA LYS A 692 -64.55 65.33 5.10
C LYS A 692 -63.18 65.88 4.68
N GLY A 693 -62.78 66.97 5.35
CA GLY A 693 -61.45 67.57 5.20
C GLY A 693 -60.30 66.64 5.60
N GLU A 694 -59.09 67.04 5.24
CA GLU A 694 -57.84 66.25 5.20
C GLU A 694 -57.38 65.56 6.51
N LYS A 695 -58.06 65.79 7.64
CA LYS A 695 -57.58 65.42 8.99
C LYS A 695 -58.29 64.21 9.63
N GLN A 696 -59.10 63.46 8.87
CA GLN A 696 -59.70 62.20 9.33
C GLN A 696 -59.47 61.08 8.31
N ALA A 697 -58.97 59.92 8.77
CA ALA A 697 -58.82 58.72 7.97
C ALA A 697 -60.18 58.14 7.54
N ILE A 698 -60.22 57.51 6.36
CA ILE A 698 -61.44 57.07 5.69
C ILE A 698 -61.58 55.53 5.81
N PRO A 699 -62.80 54.97 6.01
CA PRO A 699 -62.97 53.53 6.24
C PRO A 699 -62.36 52.62 5.15
N ALA A 700 -62.26 53.09 3.91
CA ALA A 700 -61.66 52.34 2.80
C ALA A 700 -60.14 52.15 2.97
N THR A 701 -59.41 53.15 3.45
CA THR A 701 -57.93 53.10 3.55
C THR A 701 -57.46 52.35 4.79
N SER A 702 -58.26 52.36 5.87
CA SER A 702 -58.09 51.42 6.98
C SER A 702 -58.35 49.97 6.58
N ARG A 703 -59.32 49.69 5.69
CA ARG A 703 -59.58 48.34 5.18
C ARG A 703 -58.47 47.84 4.27
N ILE A 704 -58.01 48.66 3.32
CA ILE A 704 -56.88 48.29 2.44
C ILE A 704 -55.63 47.97 3.27
N GLN A 705 -55.31 48.79 4.27
CA GLN A 705 -54.18 48.50 5.15
C GLN A 705 -54.40 47.21 5.95
N ASN A 706 -55.47 47.12 6.75
CA ASN A 706 -55.64 46.05 7.74
C ASN A 706 -56.07 44.70 7.13
N ASP A 707 -56.87 44.71 6.06
CA ASP A 707 -57.50 43.51 5.50
C ASP A 707 -56.68 42.93 4.32
N ILE A 708 -55.78 43.72 3.72
CA ILE A 708 -55.00 43.33 2.53
C ILE A 708 -53.50 43.53 2.74
N ILE A 709 -53.01 44.76 2.96
CA ILE A 709 -51.57 45.05 2.94
C ILE A 709 -50.85 44.42 4.13
N ASP A 710 -51.26 44.70 5.38
CA ASP A 710 -50.56 44.21 6.57
C ASP A 710 -50.55 42.66 6.69
N PRO A 711 -51.65 41.93 6.41
CA PRO A 711 -51.64 40.46 6.35
C PRO A 711 -50.71 39.90 5.27
N SER A 712 -50.62 40.56 4.12
CA SER A 712 -49.73 40.14 3.02
C SER A 712 -48.27 40.46 3.29
N VAL A 713 -47.95 41.62 3.88
CA VAL A 713 -46.59 41.96 4.35
C VAL A 713 -46.13 40.92 5.36
N SER A 714 -46.96 40.57 6.35
CA SER A 714 -46.65 39.54 7.34
C SER A 714 -46.49 38.14 6.71
N SER A 715 -47.31 37.81 5.70
CA SER A 715 -47.20 36.54 4.95
C SER A 715 -45.90 36.46 4.13
N VAL A 716 -45.49 37.55 3.49
CA VAL A 716 -44.22 37.65 2.76
C VAL A 716 -43.03 37.59 3.72
N GLN A 717 -43.06 38.31 4.85
CA GLN A 717 -42.03 38.20 5.91
C GLN A 717 -41.88 36.76 6.42
N LYS A 718 -43.00 36.02 6.58
CA LYS A 718 -42.95 34.60 6.98
C LYS A 718 -42.27 33.72 5.92
N ILE A 719 -42.62 33.89 4.64
CA ILE A 719 -42.02 33.13 3.53
C ILE A 719 -40.52 33.45 3.41
N LEU A 720 -40.12 34.71 3.58
CA LEU A 720 -38.70 35.12 3.60
C LEU A 720 -37.94 34.52 4.80
N GLY A 721 -38.59 34.38 5.97
CA GLY A 721 -38.02 33.67 7.12
C GLY A 721 -37.83 32.18 6.88
N GLU A 722 -38.81 31.53 6.24
CA GLU A 722 -38.73 30.13 5.84
C GLU A 722 -37.64 29.91 4.77
N TYR A 723 -37.55 30.82 3.79
CA TYR A 723 -36.52 30.84 2.75
C TYR A 723 -35.11 31.05 3.32
N LYS A 724 -34.90 32.05 4.21
CA LYS A 724 -33.61 32.28 4.89
C LYS A 724 -33.20 31.06 5.71
N SER A 725 -34.16 30.41 6.38
CA SER A 725 -33.94 29.19 7.14
C SER A 725 -33.55 28.00 6.23
N TRP A 726 -34.20 27.87 5.07
CA TRP A 726 -33.86 26.88 4.04
C TRP A 726 -32.44 27.09 3.49
N LEU A 727 -32.07 28.32 3.11
CA LEU A 727 -30.72 28.69 2.65
C LEU A 727 -29.65 28.28 3.68
N CYS A 728 -29.77 28.76 4.92
CA CYS A 728 -28.78 28.52 5.98
C CYS A 728 -28.68 27.04 6.34
N SER A 729 -29.80 26.32 6.35
CA SER A 729 -29.86 24.88 6.63
C SER A 729 -29.19 24.06 5.53
N LYS A 730 -29.54 24.32 4.26
CA LYS A 730 -28.93 23.68 3.07
C LYS A 730 -27.41 23.87 3.07
N ASN A 731 -26.93 25.10 3.24
CA ASN A 731 -25.49 25.39 3.27
C ASN A 731 -24.77 24.74 4.45
N THR A 732 -25.36 24.79 5.65
CA THR A 732 -24.77 24.16 6.84
C THR A 732 -24.70 22.63 6.69
N GLN A 733 -25.71 22.01 6.08
CA GLN A 733 -25.74 20.58 5.79
C GLN A 733 -24.71 20.20 4.71
N GLN A 734 -24.67 20.95 3.59
CA GLN A 734 -23.77 20.66 2.48
C GLN A 734 -22.31 20.90 2.86
N GLY A 735 -21.99 22.01 3.54
CA GLY A 735 -20.65 22.28 4.05
C GLY A 735 -20.17 21.21 5.04
N ARG A 736 -21.07 20.68 5.89
CA ARG A 736 -20.76 19.52 6.73
C ARG A 736 -20.46 18.28 5.89
N SER A 737 -21.27 17.98 4.87
CA SER A 737 -21.06 16.83 3.99
C SER A 737 -19.76 16.91 3.18
N TYR A 738 -19.37 18.12 2.75
CA TYR A 738 -18.05 18.38 2.17
C TYR A 738 -16.93 18.03 3.16
N LYS A 739 -16.98 18.58 4.39
CA LYS A 739 -15.98 18.30 5.43
C LYS A 739 -15.87 16.81 5.75
N GLU A 740 -16.98 16.15 6.06
CA GLU A 740 -17.03 14.71 6.37
C GLU A 740 -16.48 13.87 5.19
N SER A 741 -16.69 14.32 3.95
CA SER A 741 -16.13 13.67 2.76
C SER A 741 -14.62 13.88 2.60
N PHE A 742 -14.10 15.08 2.90
CA PHE A 742 -12.65 15.32 2.91
C PHE A 742 -11.96 14.44 3.97
N GLU A 743 -12.44 14.51 5.21
CA GLU A 743 -11.92 13.73 6.35
C GLU A 743 -11.98 12.21 6.07
N LYS A 744 -13.04 11.73 5.42
CA LYS A 744 -13.22 10.29 5.14
C LYS A 744 -12.48 9.78 3.90
N ARG A 745 -12.28 10.61 2.87
CA ARG A 745 -11.61 10.19 1.61
C ARG A 745 -10.09 10.34 1.66
N TRP A 746 -9.58 11.35 2.37
CA TRP A 746 -8.16 11.70 2.39
C TRP A 746 -7.59 11.81 3.82
N SER A 747 -8.12 10.99 4.75
CA SER A 747 -7.60 10.84 6.12
C SER A 747 -6.11 10.52 6.20
N SER A 748 -5.54 9.89 5.18
CA SER A 748 -4.12 9.53 5.09
C SER A 748 -3.19 10.71 4.77
N LEU A 749 -3.73 11.87 4.38
CA LEU A 749 -2.93 13.08 4.17
C LEU A 749 -2.69 13.80 5.52
N ILE A 750 -3.75 14.32 6.15
CA ILE A 750 -3.63 15.23 7.29
C ILE A 750 -3.53 14.45 8.61
N HIS A 751 -2.49 14.72 9.40
CA HIS A 751 -2.43 14.33 10.81
C HIS A 751 -3.24 15.33 11.67
N GLU A 752 -3.90 14.83 12.72
CA GLU A 752 -5.13 15.35 13.37
C GLU A 752 -5.15 16.81 13.92
N ASN A 753 -4.08 17.60 13.77
CA ASN A 753 -3.91 18.89 14.44
C ASN A 753 -4.47 20.13 13.72
N SER A 754 -5.18 19.99 12.60
CA SER A 754 -5.86 21.12 11.94
C SER A 754 -7.16 21.51 12.67
N GLN A 755 -7.05 22.09 13.88
CA GLN A 755 -8.18 22.66 14.60
C GLN A 755 -8.75 23.87 13.83
N MET A 756 -9.83 23.64 13.08
CA MET A 756 -10.54 24.68 12.34
C MET A 756 -11.15 25.73 13.29
N SER A 757 -11.00 27.01 12.97
CA SER A 757 -11.61 28.09 13.73
C SER A 757 -13.14 28.04 13.65
N VAL A 758 -13.81 28.33 14.76
CA VAL A 758 -15.28 28.41 14.85
C VAL A 758 -15.83 29.42 13.84
N GLU A 759 -15.11 30.52 13.64
CA GLU A 759 -15.36 31.59 12.67
C GLU A 759 -15.63 31.07 11.25
N THR A 760 -14.92 30.02 10.82
CA THR A 760 -15.10 29.44 9.47
C THR A 760 -16.48 28.80 9.32
N TYR A 761 -17.04 28.23 10.38
CA TYR A 761 -18.41 27.71 10.41
C TYR A 761 -19.48 28.80 10.53
N GLU A 762 -19.14 30.00 10.97
CA GLU A 762 -20.08 31.13 11.03
C GLU A 762 -20.38 31.70 9.64
N LEU A 763 -19.46 31.55 8.67
CA LEU A 763 -19.70 31.89 7.26
C LEU A 763 -20.94 31.17 6.70
N LEU A 764 -21.13 29.88 7.03
CA LEU A 764 -22.29 29.10 6.60
C LEU A 764 -23.61 29.50 7.30
N LYS A 765 -23.53 30.30 8.38
CA LYS A 765 -24.69 30.85 9.11
C LYS A 765 -25.00 32.30 8.74
N LYS A 766 -24.10 32.99 8.04
CA LYS A 766 -24.36 34.30 7.43
C LYS A 766 -25.16 34.11 6.14
N GLY A 767 -26.48 34.08 6.28
CA GLY A 767 -27.36 34.56 5.22
C GLY A 767 -27.57 36.07 5.39
N ASP A 768 -27.34 36.85 4.32
CA ASP A 768 -27.79 38.25 4.29
C ASP A 768 -29.33 38.33 4.37
N GLU A 769 -29.81 39.54 4.51
CA GLU A 769 -31.19 39.90 4.78
C GLU A 769 -31.70 40.89 3.72
N ALA A 770 -31.20 40.83 2.49
CA ALA A 770 -31.59 41.79 1.45
C ALA A 770 -33.11 41.73 1.20
N GLY A 771 -33.68 40.53 1.05
CA GLY A 771 -35.13 40.35 0.88
C GLY A 771 -35.93 40.81 2.11
N TYR A 772 -35.39 40.62 3.32
CA TYR A 772 -35.99 41.13 4.56
C TYR A 772 -35.97 42.65 4.62
N LYS A 773 -34.83 43.28 4.29
CA LYS A 773 -34.64 44.74 4.27
C LYS A 773 -35.58 45.42 3.27
N VAL A 774 -35.85 44.81 2.10
CA VAL A 774 -36.84 45.34 1.14
C VAL A 774 -38.23 45.45 1.78
N ILE A 775 -38.66 44.44 2.53
CA ILE A 775 -39.99 44.40 3.16
C ILE A 775 -40.04 45.19 4.49
N GLU A 776 -38.95 45.28 5.23
CA GLU A 776 -38.85 46.14 6.42
C GLU A 776 -38.93 47.64 6.05
N ASN A 777 -38.32 48.03 4.93
CA ASN A 777 -38.44 49.40 4.40
C ASN A 777 -39.82 49.69 3.79
N PHE A 778 -40.66 48.69 3.52
CA PHE A 778 -42.01 48.88 2.98
C PHE A 778 -43.01 49.29 4.06
N SER A 779 -43.28 50.58 4.19
CA SER A 779 -44.32 51.06 5.11
C SER A 779 -45.73 50.96 4.51
N SER A 780 -46.52 49.98 4.97
CA SER A 780 -47.96 49.86 4.65
C SER A 780 -48.74 51.15 4.87
N SER A 781 -48.39 51.91 5.92
CA SER A 781 -49.04 53.18 6.24
C SER A 781 -48.73 54.27 5.20
N ALA A 782 -47.53 54.28 4.63
CA ALA A 782 -47.17 55.20 3.56
C ALA A 782 -47.78 54.77 2.21
N ALA A 783 -47.84 53.46 1.94
CA ALA A 783 -48.54 52.92 0.78
C ALA A 783 -50.04 53.26 0.81
N SER A 784 -50.71 53.03 1.94
CA SER A 784 -52.14 53.35 2.12
C SER A 784 -52.42 54.86 2.06
N LYS A 785 -51.57 55.71 2.64
CA LYS A 785 -51.69 57.19 2.51
C LYS A 785 -51.47 57.68 1.09
N SER A 786 -50.44 57.17 0.39
CA SER A 786 -50.20 57.51 -1.02
C SER A 786 -51.35 57.06 -1.90
N PHE A 787 -51.98 55.93 -1.58
CA PHE A 787 -53.20 55.47 -2.24
C PHE A 787 -54.40 56.37 -1.91
N GLU A 788 -54.61 56.75 -0.64
CA GLU A 788 -55.69 57.69 -0.27
C GLU A 788 -55.58 59.01 -1.02
N GLN A 789 -54.36 59.53 -1.16
CA GLN A 789 -54.11 60.76 -1.92
C GLN A 789 -54.47 60.60 -3.41
N GLU A 790 -54.05 59.52 -4.07
CA GLU A 790 -54.41 59.24 -5.46
C GLU A 790 -55.93 59.06 -5.67
N VAL A 791 -56.64 58.44 -4.73
CA VAL A 791 -58.11 58.35 -4.73
C VAL A 791 -58.74 59.74 -4.53
N ARG A 792 -58.25 60.50 -3.54
CA ARG A 792 -58.74 61.84 -3.19
C ARG A 792 -58.54 62.82 -4.34
N ASP A 793 -57.37 62.83 -4.97
CA ASP A 793 -57.06 63.67 -6.13
C ASP A 793 -57.90 63.27 -7.36
N THR A 794 -58.17 61.96 -7.54
CA THR A 794 -59.07 61.47 -8.60
C THR A 794 -60.52 61.89 -8.39
N ILE A 795 -61.02 61.85 -7.15
CA ILE A 795 -62.38 62.27 -6.79
C ILE A 795 -62.50 63.81 -6.85
N LEU A 796 -61.60 64.55 -6.21
CA LEU A 796 -61.62 66.03 -6.20
C LEU A 796 -61.35 66.61 -7.60
N GLY A 797 -60.47 66.01 -8.39
CA GLY A 797 -60.26 66.40 -9.78
C GLY A 797 -61.45 66.12 -10.70
N THR A 798 -62.42 65.29 -10.28
CA THR A 798 -63.62 64.93 -11.05
C THR A 798 -64.88 65.64 -10.54
N PHE A 799 -65.02 65.86 -9.24
CA PHE A 799 -66.21 66.45 -8.63
C PHE A 799 -65.97 67.81 -7.96
N GLY A 800 -64.74 68.13 -7.56
CA GLY A 800 -64.39 69.36 -6.85
C GLY A 800 -64.31 70.61 -7.73
N GLN A 801 -63.97 70.47 -9.03
CA GLN A 801 -63.92 71.60 -9.98
C GLN A 801 -65.29 72.25 -10.26
N LEU A 802 -66.40 71.61 -9.89
CA LEU A 802 -67.76 72.15 -10.01
C LEU A 802 -68.18 73.02 -8.81
N GLY A 803 -67.37 73.07 -7.75
CA GLY A 803 -67.73 73.73 -6.49
C GLY A 803 -68.94 73.10 -5.79
N VAL A 804 -69.32 73.69 -4.65
CA VAL A 804 -70.42 73.16 -3.80
C VAL A 804 -71.77 73.13 -4.55
N ALA A 805 -71.98 74.03 -5.51
CA ALA A 805 -73.20 74.12 -6.30
C ALA A 805 -73.47 72.86 -7.17
N GLY A 806 -72.43 72.20 -7.69
CA GLY A 806 -72.57 71.05 -8.58
C GLY A 806 -73.21 69.83 -7.89
N PHE A 807 -72.85 69.57 -6.63
CA PHE A 807 -73.40 68.44 -5.87
C PHE A 807 -74.83 68.71 -5.36
N SER A 808 -75.20 69.98 -5.13
CA SER A 808 -76.58 70.34 -4.78
C SER A 808 -77.55 70.24 -5.97
N ALA A 809 -77.08 70.45 -7.20
CA ALA A 809 -77.95 70.44 -8.38
C ALA A 809 -78.64 69.08 -8.60
N SER A 810 -77.88 67.96 -8.53
CA SER A 810 -78.44 66.61 -8.67
C SER A 810 -79.27 66.13 -7.47
N LEU A 811 -79.28 66.87 -6.37
CA LEU A 811 -80.12 66.61 -5.19
C LEU A 811 -81.38 67.50 -5.14
N LEU A 812 -81.51 68.50 -6.02
CA LEU A 812 -82.61 69.48 -5.99
C LEU A 812 -83.35 69.66 -7.33
N THR A 813 -82.96 69.02 -8.43
CA THR A 813 -83.85 68.86 -9.59
C THR A 813 -84.96 67.84 -9.27
N SER A 814 -86.03 68.34 -8.67
CA SER A 814 -87.28 67.65 -8.37
C SER A 814 -88.00 67.20 -9.67
N VAL A 815 -89.03 66.35 -9.70
CA VAL A 815 -90.34 66.49 -9.02
C VAL A 815 -90.89 67.93 -9.05
N LEU A 816 -90.80 68.61 -10.21
CA LEU A 816 -91.76 69.63 -10.67
C LEU A 816 -91.48 70.06 -12.12
N HIS A 817 -92.41 70.82 -12.72
CA HIS A 817 -92.44 71.16 -14.13
C HIS A 817 -91.86 72.54 -14.46
N THR A 818 -91.15 72.61 -15.59
CA THR A 818 -91.05 73.73 -16.55
C THR A 818 -90.69 75.14 -16.05
N THR A 819 -89.58 75.68 -16.58
CA THR A 819 -89.62 76.84 -17.48
C THR A 819 -88.35 76.88 -18.35
N LEU A 820 -88.32 77.69 -19.41
CA LEU A 820 -87.36 77.54 -20.51
C LEU A 820 -86.00 78.23 -20.30
N GLU A 821 -85.90 79.16 -19.34
CA GLU A 821 -84.73 80.04 -19.21
C GLU A 821 -83.54 79.39 -18.48
N ASP A 822 -83.78 78.46 -17.54
CA ASP A 822 -82.73 77.65 -16.89
C ASP A 822 -81.98 76.72 -17.84
N LEU A 823 -82.52 76.47 -19.04
CA LEU A 823 -81.94 75.52 -20.00
C LEU A 823 -80.58 76.01 -20.55
N LEU A 824 -80.34 77.33 -20.59
CA LEU A 824 -79.03 77.90 -20.92
C LEU A 824 -78.03 77.85 -19.75
N ALA A 825 -78.51 77.94 -18.50
CA ALA A 825 -77.67 77.73 -17.31
C ALA A 825 -77.23 76.26 -17.19
N LEU A 826 -78.15 75.31 -17.42
CA LEU A 826 -77.86 73.89 -17.51
C LEU A 826 -76.96 73.54 -18.71
N GLY A 827 -77.06 74.27 -19.83
CA GLY A 827 -76.19 74.08 -21.00
C GLY A 827 -74.70 74.28 -20.70
N ILE A 828 -74.35 75.28 -19.88
CA ILE A 828 -72.95 75.57 -19.54
C ILE A 828 -72.42 74.60 -18.46
N CYS A 829 -73.23 74.26 -17.47
CA CYS A 829 -72.83 73.34 -16.40
C CYS A 829 -72.73 71.87 -16.85
N SER A 830 -73.55 71.44 -17.81
CA SER A 830 -73.63 70.04 -18.23
C SER A 830 -72.42 69.55 -19.03
N VAL A 831 -71.77 70.39 -19.86
CA VAL A 831 -70.57 69.96 -20.61
C VAL A 831 -69.39 69.71 -19.67
N GLY A 832 -69.17 70.57 -18.67
CA GLY A 832 -68.13 70.37 -17.66
C GLY A 832 -68.37 69.12 -16.81
N GLY A 833 -69.60 68.93 -16.32
CA GLY A 833 -69.97 67.74 -15.56
C GLY A 833 -69.88 66.45 -16.38
N TYR A 834 -70.38 66.45 -17.62
CA TYR A 834 -70.33 65.29 -18.52
C TYR A 834 -68.90 64.94 -18.91
N LEU A 835 -68.03 65.92 -19.22
CA LEU A 835 -66.61 65.67 -19.49
C LEU A 835 -65.86 65.16 -18.25
N ALA A 836 -66.20 65.61 -17.05
CA ALA A 836 -65.63 65.05 -15.83
C ALA A 836 -66.07 63.58 -15.61
N ILE A 837 -67.38 63.31 -15.70
CA ILE A 837 -67.96 61.97 -15.48
C ILE A 837 -67.53 60.97 -16.57
N SER A 838 -67.47 61.38 -17.84
CA SER A 838 -67.00 60.53 -18.95
C SER A 838 -65.49 60.25 -18.91
N ASN A 839 -64.69 61.09 -18.23
CA ASN A 839 -63.29 60.82 -17.92
C ASN A 839 -63.07 60.09 -16.58
N PHE A 840 -64.13 59.81 -15.81
CA PHE A 840 -63.99 59.03 -14.57
C PHE A 840 -63.49 57.58 -14.82
N PRO A 841 -63.94 56.83 -15.84
CA PRO A 841 -63.41 55.50 -16.14
C PRO A 841 -61.91 55.51 -16.51
N THR A 842 -61.45 56.48 -17.31
CA THR A 842 -60.04 56.60 -17.70
C THR A 842 -59.15 57.06 -16.54
N ARG A 843 -59.66 57.92 -15.65
CA ARG A 843 -58.96 58.29 -14.41
C ARG A 843 -58.89 57.14 -13.40
N ARG A 844 -59.98 56.37 -13.22
CA ARG A 844 -59.98 55.12 -12.43
C ARG A 844 -58.93 54.13 -12.95
N GLN A 845 -58.84 53.96 -14.27
CA GLN A 845 -57.81 53.12 -14.88
C GLN A 845 -56.39 53.63 -14.56
N SER A 846 -56.16 54.94 -14.57
CA SER A 846 -54.88 55.53 -14.18
C SER A 846 -54.48 55.19 -12.74
N VAL A 847 -55.41 55.22 -11.77
CA VAL A 847 -55.14 54.80 -10.38
C VAL A 847 -54.84 53.31 -10.30
N ILE A 848 -55.61 52.46 -10.99
CA ILE A 848 -55.36 51.01 -11.08
C ILE A 848 -53.96 50.73 -11.64
N ASP A 849 -53.55 51.43 -12.70
CA ASP A 849 -52.24 51.24 -13.33
C ASP A 849 -51.08 51.78 -12.45
N LYS A 850 -51.31 52.84 -11.66
CA LYS A 850 -50.34 53.30 -10.64
C LYS A 850 -50.18 52.28 -9.51
N VAL A 851 -51.27 51.66 -9.04
CA VAL A 851 -51.23 50.59 -8.02
C VAL A 851 -50.47 49.38 -8.54
N LYS A 852 -50.79 48.92 -9.77
CA LYS A 852 -50.06 47.83 -10.44
C LYS A 852 -48.56 48.12 -10.49
N ARG A 853 -48.15 49.26 -11.05
CA ARG A 853 -46.73 49.65 -11.14
C ARG A 853 -46.01 49.61 -9.79
N LYS A 854 -46.61 50.09 -8.69
CA LYS A 854 -45.97 50.04 -7.37
C LYS A 854 -45.80 48.60 -6.86
N ALA A 855 -46.78 47.73 -7.07
CA ALA A 855 -46.68 46.32 -6.72
C ALA A 855 -45.67 45.57 -7.62
N ASP A 856 -45.62 45.89 -8.91
CA ASP A 856 -44.66 45.35 -9.88
C ASP A 856 -43.21 45.76 -9.54
N THR A 857 -43.00 47.00 -9.10
CA THR A 857 -41.69 47.47 -8.60
C THR A 857 -41.26 46.73 -7.33
N LEU A 858 -42.15 46.60 -6.34
CA LEU A 858 -41.86 45.86 -5.11
C LEU A 858 -41.55 44.37 -5.39
N ALA A 859 -42.28 43.77 -6.32
CA ALA A 859 -42.05 42.40 -6.78
C ALA A 859 -40.65 42.24 -7.41
N TYR A 860 -40.25 43.18 -8.26
CA TYR A 860 -38.92 43.17 -8.90
C TYR A 860 -37.78 43.40 -7.89
N GLU A 861 -37.90 44.42 -7.03
CA GLU A 861 -36.92 44.72 -5.98
C GLU A 861 -36.72 43.52 -5.04
N LEU A 862 -37.81 42.83 -4.69
CA LEU A 862 -37.75 41.63 -3.85
C LEU A 862 -37.15 40.42 -4.59
N GLU A 863 -37.43 40.23 -5.88
CA GLU A 863 -36.86 39.12 -6.65
C GLU A 863 -35.33 39.26 -6.79
N GLU A 864 -34.84 40.46 -7.10
CA GLU A 864 -33.40 40.75 -7.17
C GLU A 864 -32.74 40.63 -5.79
N ALA A 865 -33.41 41.05 -4.71
CA ALA A 865 -32.92 40.87 -3.36
C ALA A 865 -32.79 39.37 -2.97
N MET A 866 -33.78 38.54 -3.32
CA MET A 866 -33.69 37.07 -3.12
C MET A 866 -32.58 36.44 -3.96
N LYS A 867 -32.35 36.91 -5.21
CA LYS A 867 -31.20 36.45 -6.03
C LYS A 867 -29.88 36.79 -5.34
N LYS A 868 -29.74 38.01 -4.79
CA LYS A 868 -28.55 38.41 -4.03
C LYS A 868 -28.34 37.54 -2.78
N ASP A 869 -29.39 37.34 -1.97
CA ASP A 869 -29.33 36.51 -0.76
C ASP A 869 -28.86 35.07 -1.08
N LEU A 870 -29.31 34.51 -2.21
CA LEU A 870 -28.83 33.24 -2.73
C LEU A 870 -27.36 33.28 -3.21
N THR A 871 -26.98 34.27 -4.02
CA THR A 871 -25.62 34.36 -4.57
C THR A 871 -24.59 34.46 -3.44
N GLU A 872 -24.83 35.33 -2.45
CA GLU A 872 -23.94 35.48 -1.29
C GLU A 872 -23.90 34.21 -0.43
N ALA A 873 -25.03 33.50 -0.30
CA ALA A 873 -25.07 32.19 0.36
C ALA A 873 -24.21 31.15 -0.38
N VAL A 874 -24.24 31.11 -1.72
CA VAL A 874 -23.40 30.20 -2.52
C VAL A 874 -21.92 30.58 -2.42
N GLU A 875 -21.58 31.86 -2.52
CA GLU A 875 -20.19 32.35 -2.39
C GLU A 875 -19.60 32.06 -0.99
N ASN A 876 -20.41 32.17 0.07
CA ASN A 876 -20.01 31.77 1.42
C ASN A 876 -19.73 30.26 1.54
N LEU A 877 -20.45 29.41 0.81
CA LEU A 877 -20.19 27.96 0.75
C LEU A 877 -18.97 27.62 -0.10
N ASP A 878 -18.78 28.25 -1.26
CA ASP A 878 -17.57 28.07 -2.09
C ASP A 878 -16.31 28.49 -1.31
N THR A 879 -16.36 29.65 -0.64
CA THR A 879 -15.30 30.12 0.26
C THR A 879 -15.02 29.10 1.37
N PHE A 880 -16.04 28.58 2.03
CA PHE A 880 -15.90 27.54 3.06
C PHE A 880 -15.23 26.27 2.50
N VAL A 881 -15.70 25.76 1.36
CA VAL A 881 -15.18 24.54 0.73
C VAL A 881 -13.74 24.71 0.26
N ARG A 882 -13.37 25.88 -0.28
CA ARG A 882 -11.97 26.19 -0.61
C ARG A 882 -11.08 26.28 0.63
N VAL A 883 -11.57 26.88 1.73
CA VAL A 883 -10.80 26.95 2.99
C VAL A 883 -10.55 25.58 3.59
N ILE A 884 -11.55 24.69 3.64
CA ILE A 884 -11.34 23.31 4.17
C ILE A 884 -10.61 22.39 3.19
N GLY A 885 -10.74 22.62 1.88
CA GLY A 885 -10.09 21.81 0.84
C GLY A 885 -8.61 22.16 0.65
N LYS A 886 -8.22 23.42 0.89
CA LYS A 886 -6.86 23.90 0.65
C LYS A 886 -5.76 23.10 1.37
N PRO A 887 -5.86 22.73 2.66
CA PRO A 887 -4.86 21.88 3.30
C PRO A 887 -4.62 20.54 2.57
N TYR A 888 -5.68 19.92 2.06
CA TYR A 888 -5.58 18.69 1.26
C TYR A 888 -4.97 18.96 -0.13
N GLN A 889 -5.33 20.08 -0.79
CA GLN A 889 -4.73 20.50 -2.06
C GLN A 889 -3.22 20.78 -1.92
N ASP A 890 -2.83 21.58 -0.93
CA ASP A 890 -1.45 21.97 -0.66
C ASP A 890 -0.61 20.72 -0.30
N GLN A 891 -1.16 19.78 0.47
CA GLN A 891 -0.47 18.54 0.82
C GLN A 891 -0.39 17.53 -0.33
N ALA A 892 -1.42 17.42 -1.17
CA ALA A 892 -1.37 16.62 -2.39
C ALA A 892 -0.33 17.18 -3.40
N HIS A 893 -0.25 18.51 -3.54
CA HIS A 893 0.83 19.16 -4.30
C HIS A 893 2.21 18.89 -3.71
N ASN A 894 2.37 18.98 -2.40
CA ASN A 894 3.63 18.71 -1.71
C ASN A 894 4.09 17.24 -1.91
N ARG A 895 3.15 16.28 -1.84
CA ARG A 895 3.42 14.86 -2.21
C ARG A 895 3.84 14.72 -3.68
N LEU A 896 3.13 15.39 -4.59
CA LEU A 896 3.42 15.34 -6.02
C LEU A 896 4.81 15.90 -6.35
N ASN A 897 5.16 17.06 -5.81
CA ASN A 897 6.47 17.71 -5.99
C ASN A 897 7.61 16.82 -5.49
N LYS A 898 7.49 16.25 -4.28
CA LYS A 898 8.47 15.31 -3.72
C LYS A 898 8.68 14.07 -4.60
N LEU A 899 7.61 13.55 -5.21
CA LEU A 899 7.70 12.41 -6.12
C LEU A 899 8.41 12.77 -7.44
N VAL A 900 8.26 14.01 -7.92
CA VAL A 900 9.01 14.53 -9.08
C VAL A 900 10.50 14.73 -8.73
N GLU A 901 10.82 15.32 -7.58
CA GLU A 901 12.20 15.44 -7.07
C GLU A 901 12.88 14.06 -6.97
N ILE A 902 12.18 13.07 -6.41
CA ILE A 902 12.65 11.68 -6.31
C ILE A 902 12.83 11.05 -7.70
N GLN A 903 11.94 11.31 -8.66
CA GLN A 903 12.09 10.79 -10.02
C GLN A 903 13.29 11.40 -10.76
N GLU A 904 13.61 12.68 -10.51
CA GLU A 904 14.83 13.31 -11.03
C GLU A 904 16.10 12.75 -10.37
N GLU A 905 16.10 12.53 -9.05
CA GLU A 905 17.19 11.85 -8.34
C GLU A 905 17.43 10.43 -8.89
N ILE A 906 16.37 9.62 -9.04
CA ILE A 906 16.45 8.28 -9.66
C ILE A 906 17.08 8.37 -11.06
N SER A 907 16.61 9.30 -11.90
CA SER A 907 17.16 9.50 -13.25
C SER A 907 18.61 10.00 -13.25
N ASN A 908 19.07 10.65 -12.19
CA ASN A 908 20.47 11.07 -12.04
C ASN A 908 21.36 9.88 -11.64
N ILE A 909 20.92 9.03 -10.70
CA ILE A 909 21.69 7.84 -10.31
C ILE A 909 21.72 6.80 -11.43
N ASP A 910 20.63 6.58 -12.16
CA ASP A 910 20.59 5.70 -13.35
C ASP A 910 21.67 6.09 -14.38
N LYS A 911 21.84 7.39 -14.67
CA LYS A 911 22.92 7.88 -15.53
C LYS A 911 24.31 7.55 -14.95
N LYS A 912 24.53 7.78 -13.65
CA LYS A 912 25.81 7.45 -12.98
C LYS A 912 26.11 5.95 -13.02
N LEU A 913 25.12 5.09 -12.77
CA LEU A 913 25.25 3.63 -12.84
C LEU A 913 25.59 3.15 -14.25
N ARG A 914 24.98 3.73 -15.29
CA ARG A 914 25.32 3.42 -16.69
C ARG A 914 26.73 3.85 -17.05
N THR A 915 27.18 5.03 -16.62
CA THR A 915 28.57 5.47 -16.80
C THR A 915 29.55 4.50 -16.12
N LEU A 916 29.29 4.16 -14.85
CA LEU A 916 30.10 3.21 -14.09
C LEU A 916 30.13 1.82 -14.75
N GLN A 917 28.99 1.32 -15.23
CA GLN A 917 28.89 0.05 -15.95
C GLN A 917 29.72 0.06 -17.26
N MET A 918 29.70 1.15 -18.02
CA MET A 918 30.55 1.31 -19.21
C MET A 918 32.04 1.29 -18.84
N GLU A 919 32.45 1.93 -17.75
CA GLU A 919 33.84 1.92 -17.28
C GLU A 919 34.29 0.53 -16.81
N ILE A 920 33.44 -0.20 -16.09
CA ILE A 920 33.68 -1.59 -15.68
C ILE A 920 33.78 -2.53 -16.89
N GLN A 921 32.95 -2.35 -17.92
CA GLN A 921 33.04 -3.11 -19.17
C GLN A 921 34.35 -2.82 -19.92
N ASN A 922 34.79 -1.57 -19.95
CA ASN A 922 36.02 -1.11 -20.61
C ASN A 922 37.33 -1.57 -19.93
N LEU A 923 37.27 -2.24 -18.76
CA LEU A 923 38.45 -2.85 -18.10
C LEU A 923 39.23 -3.86 -18.95
N HIS A 924 38.68 -4.34 -20.07
CA HIS A 924 39.35 -5.24 -21.02
C HIS A 924 40.03 -4.53 -22.21
N VAL A 925 40.00 -3.20 -22.28
CA VAL A 925 40.45 -2.42 -23.46
C VAL A 925 41.61 -1.48 -23.09
N SER A 926 42.50 -1.92 -22.19
CA SER A 926 43.66 -1.16 -21.70
C SER A 926 44.89 -2.06 -21.57
#